data_AF-A0A935WF84-F1
#
_entry.id   AF-A0A935WF84-F1
#
_cell.length_a   1.000
_cell.length_b   1.000
_cell.length_c   1.000
_cell.angle_alpha   90.00
_cell.angle_beta   90.00
_cell.angle_gamma   90.00
#
_symmetry.space_group_name_H-M   'P 1'
#
loop_
_entity.id
_entity.type
_entity.pdbx_description
1 polymer ?
#
loop_
_entity_poly.entity_id
_entity_poly.type
_entity_poly.pdbx_seq_one_letter_code
_entity_poly.pdbx_strand_id
1 'polypeptide(L)'
;MAIALVPESSSPASLTPPVAPCVPSTATLHGEVRMDPYAWLRDRESPEVQAHLAAENAYTRALMQGTEALQERLYQEMLGRIPETDLSVPHFRGGWWYYTRTEAGRAYPLHCRRAGTLDAREEVYLDQNRLAEGHAFHQLVAQEVSPDGWRLLTLEDTTGERDFTLSLWDLATGARLEQREHVWTGLAWAADSRTYFYMTADAAKRGSTVWRHHTGTAFADDACVFHEPDVHFDVDLLKSRSGRWILIEADSFSCSDWRVLPADRPAEPPRLLAPRRPGVTYAVDHGEAGFYILTNDGALDFRVLLAPEDGADPSAWTEWLPARAGVFVEALDVFRDFVVVSERVGGLRQLHVIPLDGTAPHRVTFGEPAYGVLPVGNADYEARSYRFRQSSLRTPPEVIDYDLVTRQRTVQKRHAVPSGFDPGAYELLRLTLPARDGAQVPVSLLCRRGTRLDGRNPLLLYGYGAYGASLEPVFNVAVLSLVDRGFTYAIAHVRGGQELGRRWYDDGKLDRKRNTFTDFIDVAEGLVRAGWSAPDRMVAAGASAGGLLMGVVANERPDLFRAILADVPFVDVINTLLDPSIPLTAPEWEQWGDPRDPAQYAYLLGYSPYDNVRAQAYPWMLVTTSIHDSQVMYWEPAKWVARLRAMKTDPNPLLFHVGQTGGHCGASDRYERLRELAFRGAFLMAAVGLGGSGLD
;
A
#
# COMPACT_ATOMS: atom_id res chain seq x y z
N MET A 1 17.14 0.27 70.78
CA MET A 1 16.35 -0.55 69.84
C MET A 1 15.05 0.18 69.57
N ALA A 2 14.93 0.79 68.39
CA ALA A 2 13.67 1.27 67.84
C ALA A 2 13.69 0.91 66.36
N ILE A 3 12.84 -0.03 65.98
CA ILE A 3 12.67 -0.49 64.59
C ILE A 3 11.75 0.55 63.93
N ALA A 4 12.26 1.24 62.92
CA ALA A 4 11.45 2.09 62.05
C ALA A 4 10.85 1.21 60.95
N LEU A 5 9.50 1.19 60.89
CA LEU A 5 8.73 0.55 59.83
C LEU A 5 8.88 1.37 58.54
N VAL A 6 9.28 0.69 57.46
CA VAL A 6 9.25 1.19 56.08
C VAL A 6 7.80 1.16 55.60
N PRO A 7 7.26 2.21 54.97
CA PRO A 7 5.90 2.18 54.44
C PRO A 7 5.84 1.24 53.23
N GLU A 8 4.83 0.36 53.24
CA GLU A 8 4.50 -0.53 52.14
C GLU A 8 4.26 0.26 50.86
N SER A 9 4.89 -0.19 49.77
CA SER A 9 4.64 0.31 48.42
C SER A 9 3.18 0.04 48.06
N SER A 10 2.42 1.11 47.80
CA SER A 10 1.09 1.02 47.21
C SER A 10 1.13 0.23 45.92
N SER A 11 0.39 -0.88 45.84
CA SER A 11 0.14 -1.61 44.59
C SER A 11 -0.40 -0.66 43.52
N PRO A 12 0.05 -0.74 42.26
CA PRO A 12 -0.52 0.08 41.19
C PRO A 12 -2.00 -0.23 41.06
N ALA A 13 -2.85 0.81 41.08
CA ALA A 13 -4.28 0.67 40.82
C ALA A 13 -4.48 -0.03 39.47
N SER A 14 -5.34 -1.05 39.43
CA SER A 14 -5.63 -1.80 38.20
C SER A 14 -6.18 -0.86 37.12
N LEU A 15 -5.41 -0.64 36.05
CA LEU A 15 -5.82 0.14 34.89
C LEU A 15 -7.08 -0.48 34.28
N THR A 16 -8.20 0.24 34.32
CA THR A 16 -9.47 -0.22 33.77
C THR A 16 -9.60 0.26 32.32
N PRO A 17 -9.91 -0.62 31.35
CA PRO A 17 -10.10 -0.22 29.96
C PRO A 17 -11.34 0.69 29.82
N PRO A 18 -11.32 1.68 28.89
CA PRO A 18 -12.52 2.39 28.48
C PRO A 18 -13.64 1.44 28.07
N VAL A 19 -14.85 1.75 28.53
CA VAL A 19 -16.07 1.01 28.21
C VAL A 19 -16.98 1.91 27.39
N ALA A 20 -17.20 1.57 26.13
CA ALA A 20 -18.15 2.27 25.28
C ALA A 20 -19.59 1.96 25.74
N PRO A 21 -20.47 2.96 25.92
CA PRO A 21 -21.88 2.71 26.18
C PRO A 21 -22.53 1.97 25.00
N CYS A 22 -23.39 1.01 25.33
CA CYS A 22 -24.26 0.36 24.35
C CYS A 22 -25.49 1.25 24.12
N VAL A 23 -25.58 1.88 22.95
CA VAL A 23 -26.73 2.69 22.54
C VAL A 23 -27.50 1.91 21.46
N PRO A 24 -28.73 1.45 21.72
CA PRO A 24 -29.48 0.66 20.75
C PRO A 24 -29.63 1.39 19.41
N SER A 25 -29.07 0.82 18.36
CA SER A 25 -29.35 1.19 16.97
C SER A 25 -29.72 -0.07 16.21
N THR A 26 -30.85 -0.04 15.51
CA THR A 26 -31.36 -1.22 14.80
C THR A 26 -31.66 -0.88 13.35
N ALA A 27 -31.30 -1.78 12.45
CA ALA A 27 -31.68 -1.74 11.05
C ALA A 27 -32.27 -3.09 10.63
N THR A 28 -33.18 -3.10 9.67
CA THR A 28 -33.70 -4.34 9.08
C THR A 28 -33.09 -4.53 7.70
N LEU A 29 -32.46 -5.68 7.46
CA LEU A 29 -31.90 -6.06 6.17
C LEU A 29 -32.31 -7.50 5.86
N HIS A 30 -32.86 -7.75 4.68
CA HIS A 30 -33.35 -9.08 4.25
C HIS A 30 -34.32 -9.75 5.23
N GLY A 31 -35.08 -8.96 6.01
CA GLY A 31 -36.00 -9.45 7.04
C GLY A 31 -35.35 -9.79 8.39
N GLU A 32 -34.04 -9.62 8.53
CA GLU A 32 -33.29 -9.76 9.77
C GLU A 32 -33.13 -8.40 10.47
N VAL A 33 -33.45 -8.33 11.76
CA VAL A 33 -33.17 -7.15 12.58
C VAL A 33 -31.73 -7.22 13.07
N ARG A 34 -30.88 -6.34 12.53
CA ARG A 34 -29.50 -6.15 12.95
C ARG A 34 -29.44 -5.10 14.04
N MET A 35 -28.66 -5.38 15.08
CA MET A 35 -28.39 -4.44 16.17
C MET A 35 -26.93 -4.02 16.15
N ASP A 36 -26.70 -2.71 16.14
CA ASP A 36 -25.38 -2.11 16.19
C ASP A 36 -25.29 -1.15 17.39
N PRO A 37 -24.95 -1.65 18.59
CA PRO A 37 -24.96 -0.84 19.81
C PRO A 37 -23.88 0.26 19.83
N TYR A 38 -22.96 0.25 18.87
CA TYR A 38 -21.83 1.18 18.78
C TYR A 38 -21.89 2.06 17.52
N ALA A 39 -23.03 2.10 16.80
CA ALA A 39 -23.22 2.94 15.62
C ALA A 39 -22.91 4.42 15.87
N TRP A 40 -23.11 4.90 17.11
CA TRP A 40 -22.84 6.27 17.53
C TRP A 40 -21.36 6.69 17.41
N LEU A 41 -20.41 5.74 17.39
CA LEU A 41 -18.98 6.02 17.24
C LEU A 41 -18.59 6.60 15.86
N ARG A 42 -19.52 6.59 14.89
CA ARG A 42 -19.33 7.14 13.54
C ARG A 42 -19.33 8.67 13.49
N ASP A 43 -19.94 9.34 14.46
CA ASP A 43 -20.01 10.80 14.47
C ASP A 43 -18.71 11.42 14.99
N ARG A 44 -17.80 11.76 14.06
CA ARG A 44 -16.48 12.31 14.40
C ARG A 44 -16.56 13.59 15.23
N GLU A 45 -17.56 14.43 14.98
CA GLU A 45 -17.67 15.75 15.62
C GLU A 45 -18.33 15.67 17.00
N SER A 46 -18.89 14.51 17.38
CA SER A 46 -19.50 14.29 18.70
C SER A 46 -18.44 14.40 19.82
N PRO A 47 -18.70 15.23 20.85
CA PRO A 47 -17.85 15.29 22.04
C PRO A 47 -17.71 13.93 22.75
N GLU A 48 -18.75 13.10 22.73
CA GLU A 48 -18.76 11.75 23.31
C GLU A 48 -17.79 10.82 22.56
N VAL A 49 -17.77 10.89 21.23
CA VAL A 49 -16.83 10.11 20.40
C VAL A 49 -15.40 10.58 20.66
N GLN A 50 -15.14 11.88 20.61
CA GLN A 50 -13.82 12.46 20.90
C GLN A 50 -13.31 12.06 22.30
N ALA A 51 -14.18 12.12 23.31
CA ALA A 51 -13.85 11.70 24.67
C ALA A 51 -13.54 10.19 24.74
N HIS A 52 -14.29 9.35 24.03
CA HIS A 52 -14.02 7.91 23.98
C HIS A 52 -12.68 7.60 23.32
N LEU A 53 -12.39 8.18 22.14
CA LEU A 53 -11.11 7.97 21.43
C LEU A 53 -9.91 8.48 22.26
N ALA A 54 -10.08 9.61 22.97
CA ALA A 54 -9.05 10.13 23.87
C ALA A 54 -8.80 9.19 25.06
N ALA A 55 -9.86 8.59 25.64
CA ALA A 55 -9.74 7.61 26.71
C ALA A 55 -9.04 6.33 26.25
N GLU A 56 -9.29 5.89 25.01
CA GLU A 56 -8.60 4.75 24.39
C GLU A 56 -7.10 5.00 24.22
N ASN A 57 -6.73 6.17 23.70
CA ASN A 57 -5.33 6.58 23.61
C ASN A 57 -4.66 6.68 25.00
N ALA A 58 -5.37 7.18 26.01
CA ALA A 58 -4.85 7.27 27.37
C ALA A 58 -4.61 5.88 27.99
N TYR A 59 -5.53 4.94 27.80
CA TYR A 59 -5.38 3.55 28.24
C TYR A 59 -4.21 2.87 27.55
N THR A 60 -4.09 3.03 26.23
CA THR A 60 -2.98 2.51 25.44
C THR A 60 -1.63 3.03 25.93
N ARG A 61 -1.53 4.34 26.18
CA ARG A 61 -0.30 4.95 26.74
C ARG A 61 0.04 4.40 28.12
N ALA A 62 -0.95 4.26 29.00
CA ALA A 62 -0.74 3.77 30.35
C ALA A 62 -0.23 2.32 30.37
N LEU A 63 -0.81 1.43 29.56
CA LEU A 63 -0.32 0.06 29.42
C LEU A 63 1.08 -0.02 28.81
N MET A 64 1.37 0.83 27.81
CA MET A 64 2.65 0.82 27.12
C MET A 64 3.75 1.59 27.87
N GLN A 65 3.45 2.25 28.98
CA GLN A 65 4.40 3.08 29.74
C GLN A 65 5.68 2.32 30.12
N GLY A 66 5.56 1.06 30.54
CA GLY A 66 6.72 0.23 30.90
C GLY A 66 7.66 -0.07 29.73
N THR A 67 7.21 0.14 28.49
CA THR A 67 7.97 -0.15 27.27
C THR A 67 8.69 1.08 26.69
N GLU A 68 8.56 2.27 27.26
CA GLU A 68 9.11 3.53 26.71
C GLU A 68 10.63 3.43 26.44
N ALA A 69 11.40 2.84 27.36
CA ALA A 69 12.82 2.62 27.15
C ALA A 69 13.12 1.64 26.01
N LEU A 70 12.25 0.65 25.78
CA LEU A 70 12.36 -0.25 24.63
C LEU A 70 12.00 0.48 23.33
N GLN A 71 10.92 1.26 23.33
CA GLN A 71 10.51 2.08 22.18
C GLN A 71 11.65 3.03 21.76
N GLU A 72 12.28 3.73 22.71
CA GLU A 72 13.41 4.62 22.39
C GLU A 72 14.60 3.83 21.80
N ARG A 73 14.94 2.66 22.36
CA ARG A 73 16.00 1.81 21.78
C ARG A 73 15.67 1.38 20.35
N LEU A 74 14.46 0.91 20.10
CA LEU A 74 14.00 0.49 18.77
C LEU A 74 14.04 1.67 17.78
N TYR A 75 13.60 2.85 18.21
CA TYR A 75 13.68 4.08 17.43
C TYR A 75 15.13 4.40 17.04
N GLN A 76 16.06 4.42 18.01
CA GLN A 76 17.47 4.71 17.75
C GLN A 76 18.15 3.65 16.86
N GLU A 77 17.78 2.37 17.01
CA GLU A 77 18.26 1.29 16.14
C GLU A 77 17.82 1.50 14.69
N MET A 78 16.54 1.81 14.46
CA MET A 78 16.02 2.05 13.12
C MET A 78 16.59 3.33 12.51
N LEU A 79 16.68 4.40 13.29
CA LEU A 79 17.28 5.67 12.86
C LEU A 79 18.74 5.45 12.47
N GLY A 80 19.53 4.75 13.29
CA GLY A 80 20.94 4.44 13.00
C GLY A 80 21.15 3.52 11.78
N ARG A 81 20.11 2.84 11.30
CA ARG A 81 20.12 2.01 10.08
C ARG A 81 19.77 2.80 8.81
N ILE A 82 19.37 4.06 8.93
CA ILE A 82 18.97 4.91 7.81
C ILE A 82 20.00 6.04 7.64
N PRO A 83 20.54 6.26 6.43
CA PRO A 83 21.31 7.47 6.15
C PRO A 83 20.34 8.66 6.13
N GLU A 84 20.43 9.53 7.14
CA GLU A 84 19.53 10.69 7.22
C GLU A 84 19.78 11.70 6.09
N THR A 85 21.06 11.91 5.76
CA THR A 85 21.49 12.65 4.56
C THR A 85 21.72 11.64 3.46
N ASP A 86 20.90 11.69 2.41
CA ASP A 86 20.92 10.72 1.32
C ASP A 86 20.47 11.36 0.01
N LEU A 87 20.88 10.78 -1.13
CA LEU A 87 20.51 11.22 -2.47
C LEU A 87 19.88 10.05 -3.24
N SER A 88 18.76 10.29 -3.92
CA SER A 88 18.24 9.32 -4.89
C SER A 88 19.17 9.23 -6.11
N VAL A 89 19.07 8.14 -6.87
CA VAL A 89 19.79 8.04 -8.16
C VAL A 89 19.14 8.99 -9.17
N PRO A 90 19.88 9.93 -9.79
CA PRO A 90 19.33 10.86 -10.77
C PRO A 90 18.82 10.16 -12.02
N HIS A 91 17.67 10.60 -12.54
CA HIS A 91 17.13 10.16 -13.83
C HIS A 91 17.05 11.33 -14.80
N PHE A 92 17.23 11.06 -16.09
CA PHE A 92 17.21 12.09 -17.12
C PHE A 92 15.80 12.23 -17.70
N ARG A 93 15.36 13.47 -17.93
CA ARG A 93 14.12 13.79 -18.65
C ARG A 93 14.19 15.21 -19.19
N GLY A 94 13.85 15.42 -20.46
CA GLY A 94 13.64 16.76 -21.03
C GLY A 94 14.84 17.72 -20.87
N GLY A 95 16.08 17.23 -20.98
CA GLY A 95 17.28 18.06 -20.82
C GLY A 95 17.77 18.25 -19.38
N TRP A 96 17.11 17.62 -18.40
CA TRP A 96 17.44 17.75 -16.98
C TRP A 96 17.66 16.39 -16.32
N TRP A 97 18.56 16.36 -15.35
CA TRP A 97 18.69 15.27 -14.39
C TRP A 97 17.91 15.59 -13.13
N TYR A 98 16.95 14.76 -12.75
CA TYR A 98 16.11 14.94 -11.56
C TYR A 98 16.45 13.93 -10.48
N TYR A 99 16.48 14.37 -9.23
CA TYR A 99 16.70 13.54 -8.06
C TYR A 99 16.12 14.21 -6.80
N THR A 100 16.04 13.45 -5.72
CA THR A 100 15.70 13.97 -4.39
C THR A 100 16.90 13.86 -3.46
N ARG A 101 17.00 14.77 -2.50
CA ARG A 101 18.00 14.73 -1.43
C ARG A 101 17.34 14.93 -0.08
N THR A 102 17.71 14.15 0.92
CA THR A 102 17.32 14.39 2.31
C THR A 102 18.50 14.97 3.09
N GLU A 103 18.21 15.70 4.16
CA GLU A 103 19.20 16.27 5.07
C GLU A 103 18.93 15.78 6.49
N ALA A 104 19.98 15.56 7.28
CA ALA A 104 19.83 15.21 8.69
C ALA A 104 19.00 16.24 9.47
N GLY A 105 18.13 15.75 10.35
CA GLY A 105 17.17 16.56 11.09
C GLY A 105 15.99 17.11 10.29
N ARG A 106 15.90 16.86 8.97
CA ARG A 106 14.76 17.27 8.12
C ARG A 106 13.85 16.10 7.79
N ALA A 107 12.55 16.31 7.87
CA ALA A 107 11.55 15.26 7.72
C ALA A 107 11.29 14.89 6.25
N TYR A 108 11.42 15.85 5.34
CA TYR A 108 11.00 15.75 3.96
C TYR A 108 12.15 15.96 2.96
N PRO A 109 12.06 15.39 1.75
CA PRO A 109 13.08 15.58 0.72
C PRO A 109 13.09 17.00 0.14
N LEU A 110 14.27 17.38 -0.35
CA LEU A 110 14.45 18.43 -1.35
C LEU A 110 14.35 17.80 -2.73
N HIS A 111 13.62 18.44 -3.64
CA HIS A 111 13.55 18.04 -5.04
C HIS A 111 14.53 18.88 -5.85
N CYS A 112 15.47 18.19 -6.49
CA CYS A 112 16.63 18.78 -7.12
C CYS A 112 16.70 18.45 -8.61
N ARG A 113 17.30 19.35 -9.38
CA ARG A 113 17.64 19.10 -10.79
C ARG A 113 18.99 19.68 -11.19
N ARG A 114 19.54 19.16 -12.29
CA ARG A 114 20.77 19.66 -12.95
C ARG A 114 20.60 19.68 -14.46
N ALA A 115 21.01 20.77 -15.12
CA ALA A 115 20.82 20.95 -16.56
C ALA A 115 21.86 20.16 -17.37
N GLY A 116 21.40 19.32 -18.30
CA GLY A 116 22.21 18.58 -19.28
C GLY A 116 23.09 17.48 -18.70
N THR A 117 24.04 17.84 -17.82
CA THR A 117 25.01 16.94 -17.19
C THR A 117 24.88 16.93 -15.67
N LEU A 118 25.30 15.83 -15.04
CA LEU A 118 25.38 15.70 -13.58
C LEU A 118 26.44 16.60 -12.94
N ASP A 119 27.38 17.14 -13.72
CA ASP A 119 28.38 18.11 -13.24
C ASP A 119 27.83 19.55 -13.19
N ALA A 120 26.65 19.79 -13.77
CA ALA A 120 26.03 21.11 -13.73
C ALA A 120 25.62 21.47 -12.29
N ARG A 121 25.43 22.78 -12.07
CA ARG A 121 24.99 23.30 -10.77
C ARG A 121 23.65 22.69 -10.38
N GLU A 122 23.56 22.24 -9.12
CA GLU A 122 22.28 21.82 -8.52
C GLU A 122 21.33 23.00 -8.38
N GLU A 123 20.07 22.76 -8.77
CA GLU A 123 18.93 23.62 -8.52
C GLU A 123 17.92 22.87 -7.65
N VAL A 124 17.62 23.39 -6.46
CA VAL A 124 16.50 22.91 -5.64
C VAL A 124 15.24 23.62 -6.14
N TYR A 125 14.41 22.89 -6.88
CA TYR A 125 13.22 23.45 -7.52
C TYR A 125 11.96 23.32 -6.64
N LEU A 126 11.99 22.46 -5.62
CA LEU A 126 10.93 22.35 -4.61
C LEU A 126 11.54 21.91 -3.26
N ASP A 127 11.24 22.63 -2.19
CA ASP A 127 11.61 22.24 -0.82
C ASP A 127 10.34 21.82 -0.06
N GLN A 128 10.12 20.51 0.06
CA GLN A 128 8.94 19.98 0.74
C GLN A 128 8.93 20.32 2.24
N ASN A 129 10.10 20.57 2.87
CA ASN A 129 10.12 20.97 4.27
C ASN A 129 9.49 22.35 4.45
N ARG A 130 9.74 23.28 3.52
CA ARG A 130 9.10 24.61 3.54
C ARG A 130 7.60 24.53 3.31
N LEU A 131 7.16 23.65 2.41
CA LEU A 131 5.73 23.42 2.17
C LEU A 131 5.03 22.82 3.39
N ALA A 132 5.75 21.99 4.16
CA ALA A 132 5.24 21.39 5.39
C ALA A 132 5.27 22.31 6.61
N GLU A 133 5.91 23.49 6.56
CA GLU A 133 5.99 24.40 7.71
C GLU A 133 4.60 24.84 8.17
N GLY A 134 4.32 24.67 9.47
CA GLY A 134 3.02 25.02 10.05
C GLY A 134 1.93 23.95 9.88
N HIS A 135 2.21 22.85 9.17
CA HIS A 135 1.27 21.74 8.99
C HIS A 135 1.69 20.52 9.84
N ALA A 136 0.72 19.90 10.51
CA ALA A 136 0.94 18.68 11.29
C ALA A 136 1.10 17.43 10.40
N PHE A 137 0.66 17.52 9.14
CA PHE A 137 0.81 16.52 8.10
C PHE A 137 1.10 17.23 6.78
N HIS A 138 1.97 16.65 5.96
CA HIS A 138 2.18 17.13 4.60
C HIS A 138 2.64 15.98 3.70
N GLN A 139 1.92 15.76 2.61
CA GLN A 139 2.27 14.80 1.59
C GLN A 139 2.24 15.47 0.21
N LEU A 140 3.37 15.40 -0.49
CA LEU A 140 3.41 15.66 -1.93
C LEU A 140 3.03 14.36 -2.66
N VAL A 141 1.83 14.32 -3.23
CA VAL A 141 1.23 13.09 -3.79
C VAL A 141 1.59 12.92 -5.26
N ALA A 142 1.67 14.01 -6.02
CA ALA A 142 2.11 13.98 -7.41
C ALA A 142 2.86 15.26 -7.76
N GLN A 143 3.71 15.16 -8.78
CA GLN A 143 4.34 16.31 -9.38
C GLN A 143 4.65 16.05 -10.86
N GLU A 144 4.53 17.09 -11.69
CA GLU A 144 4.85 16.97 -13.11
C GLU A 144 5.46 18.27 -13.64
N VAL A 145 6.69 18.18 -14.14
CA VAL A 145 7.37 19.29 -14.83
C VAL A 145 6.84 19.39 -16.26
N SER A 146 6.57 20.61 -16.72
CA SER A 146 6.16 20.90 -18.09
C SER A 146 7.17 20.41 -19.14
N PRO A 147 6.75 20.13 -20.38
CA PRO A 147 7.64 19.67 -21.45
C PRO A 147 8.84 20.60 -21.71
N ASP A 148 8.65 21.91 -21.60
CA ASP A 148 9.71 22.91 -21.75
C ASP A 148 10.66 23.00 -20.54
N GLY A 149 10.33 22.35 -19.42
CA GLY A 149 11.14 22.31 -18.22
C GLY A 149 11.01 23.52 -17.29
N TRP A 150 10.08 24.46 -17.53
CA TRP A 150 10.04 25.73 -16.80
C TRP A 150 8.89 25.88 -15.80
N ARG A 151 7.93 24.97 -15.81
CA ARG A 151 6.78 24.97 -14.90
C ARG A 151 6.64 23.64 -14.18
N LEU A 152 6.05 23.66 -12.99
CA LEU A 152 5.79 22.48 -12.19
C LEU A 152 4.34 22.47 -11.73
N LEU A 153 3.67 21.33 -11.92
CA LEU A 153 2.42 21.03 -11.22
C LEU A 153 2.74 20.22 -9.97
N THR A 154 2.08 20.53 -8.86
CA THR A 154 2.11 19.73 -7.62
C THR A 154 0.70 19.38 -7.19
N LEU A 155 0.54 18.20 -6.57
CA LEU A 155 -0.63 17.83 -5.78
C LEU A 155 -0.19 17.60 -4.32
N GLU A 156 -0.74 18.40 -3.41
CA GLU A 156 -0.35 18.40 -1.99
C GLU A 156 -1.56 18.05 -1.10
N ASP A 157 -1.33 17.23 -0.06
CA ASP A 157 -2.29 16.94 1.02
C ASP A 157 -1.70 17.42 2.35
N THR A 158 -2.44 18.24 3.08
CA THR A 158 -2.05 18.72 4.43
C THR A 158 -2.92 18.17 5.56
N THR A 159 -3.86 17.29 5.21
CA THR A 159 -4.88 16.72 6.11
C THR A 159 -4.70 15.22 6.34
N GLY A 160 -4.24 14.50 5.30
CA GLY A 160 -4.22 13.04 5.27
C GLY A 160 -5.53 12.42 4.79
N GLU A 161 -6.56 13.23 4.53
CA GLU A 161 -7.88 12.77 4.14
C GLU A 161 -8.01 12.47 2.64
N ARG A 162 -6.93 12.63 1.85
CA ARG A 162 -6.93 12.56 0.38
C ARG A 162 -7.75 13.68 -0.26
N ASP A 163 -7.65 14.88 0.26
CA ASP A 163 -8.20 16.09 -0.37
C ASP A 163 -7.02 16.95 -0.83
N PHE A 164 -6.81 17.05 -2.15
CA PHE A 164 -5.57 17.56 -2.70
C PHE A 164 -5.71 19.00 -3.18
N THR A 165 -4.62 19.75 -3.03
CA THR A 165 -4.44 21.07 -3.62
C THR A 165 -3.50 20.97 -4.82
N LEU A 166 -3.98 21.39 -5.99
CA LEU A 166 -3.16 21.60 -7.18
C LEU A 166 -2.49 22.97 -7.08
N SER A 167 -1.17 23.01 -7.33
CA SER A 167 -0.44 24.28 -7.52
C SER A 167 0.36 24.27 -8.82
N LEU A 168 0.35 25.39 -9.54
CA LEU A 168 1.26 25.66 -10.66
C LEU A 168 2.40 26.56 -10.18
N TRP A 169 3.63 26.16 -10.43
CA TRP A 169 4.83 26.90 -10.05
C TRP A 169 5.65 27.31 -11.27
N ASP A 170 6.23 28.50 -11.21
CA ASP A 170 7.30 28.95 -12.10
C ASP A 170 8.65 28.50 -11.51
N LEU A 171 9.38 27.65 -12.24
CA LEU A 171 10.64 27.11 -11.72
C LEU A 171 11.81 28.09 -11.81
N ALA A 172 11.72 29.14 -12.63
CA ALA A 172 12.79 30.13 -12.73
C ALA A 172 12.81 31.08 -11.51
N THR A 173 11.63 31.41 -11.00
CA THR A 173 11.44 32.36 -9.89
C THR A 173 11.11 31.67 -8.57
N GLY A 174 10.61 30.44 -8.61
CA GLY A 174 10.06 29.72 -7.45
C GLY A 174 8.68 30.22 -7.01
N ALA A 175 8.02 31.06 -7.82
CA ALA A 175 6.72 31.62 -7.49
C ALA A 175 5.59 30.63 -7.78
N ARG A 176 4.61 30.53 -6.87
CA ARG A 176 3.34 29.88 -7.14
C ARG A 176 2.46 30.81 -7.99
N LEU A 177 2.10 30.36 -9.18
CA LEU A 177 1.33 31.11 -10.17
C LEU A 177 -0.17 30.94 -9.97
N GLU A 178 -0.62 29.69 -9.76
CA GLU A 178 -2.02 29.31 -9.68
C GLU A 178 -2.20 28.24 -8.59
N GLN A 179 -3.41 28.16 -8.04
CA GLN A 179 -3.78 27.13 -7.07
C GLN A 179 -5.26 26.76 -7.20
N ARG A 180 -5.58 25.48 -7.04
CA ARG A 180 -6.95 24.95 -6.95
C ARG A 180 -7.05 23.88 -5.87
N GLU A 181 -8.01 24.04 -4.97
CA GLU A 181 -8.35 23.06 -3.93
C GLU A 181 -9.37 22.04 -4.46
N HIS A 182 -9.56 20.94 -3.71
CA HIS A 182 -10.53 19.88 -4.03
C HIS A 182 -10.30 19.20 -5.38
N VAL A 183 -9.02 18.92 -5.68
CA VAL A 183 -8.64 18.09 -6.81
C VAL A 183 -8.33 16.66 -6.37
N TRP A 184 -8.18 15.77 -7.34
CA TRP A 184 -7.88 14.36 -7.14
C TRP A 184 -6.47 13.99 -7.65
N THR A 185 -6.06 12.74 -7.44
CA THR A 185 -4.83 12.21 -8.03
C THR A 185 -4.94 12.17 -9.56
N GLY A 186 -3.87 12.54 -10.26
CA GLY A 186 -3.80 12.52 -11.71
C GLY A 186 -3.42 13.89 -12.30
N LEU A 187 -2.30 13.93 -13.02
CA LEU A 187 -1.80 15.10 -13.71
C LEU A 187 -1.24 14.66 -15.08
N ALA A 188 -1.51 15.47 -16.10
CA ALA A 188 -0.85 15.32 -17.39
C ALA A 188 -0.64 16.67 -18.08
N TRP A 189 0.60 17.01 -18.43
CA TRP A 189 0.87 18.14 -19.32
C TRP A 189 0.58 17.79 -20.78
N ALA A 190 -0.09 18.70 -21.50
CA ALA A 190 -0.04 18.73 -22.96
C ALA A 190 1.38 19.08 -23.46
N ALA A 191 1.63 18.90 -24.75
CA ALA A 191 2.93 19.19 -25.36
C ALA A 191 3.26 20.69 -25.45
N ASP A 192 2.25 21.57 -25.37
CA ASP A 192 2.38 23.02 -25.54
C ASP A 192 2.96 23.75 -24.30
N SER A 193 3.14 23.05 -23.17
CA SER A 193 3.57 23.60 -21.87
C SER A 193 2.66 24.71 -21.31
N ARG A 194 1.42 24.80 -21.80
CA ARG A 194 0.41 25.80 -21.42
C ARG A 194 -0.93 25.17 -21.07
N THR A 195 -1.18 23.95 -21.51
CA THR A 195 -2.40 23.21 -21.23
C THR A 195 -2.04 21.99 -20.38
N TYR A 196 -2.79 21.79 -19.30
CA TYR A 196 -2.66 20.59 -18.47
C TYR A 196 -4.01 20.03 -18.11
N PHE A 197 -4.00 18.77 -17.71
CA PHE A 197 -5.17 18.02 -17.30
C PHE A 197 -5.03 17.65 -15.83
N TYR A 198 -6.13 17.73 -15.10
CA TYR A 198 -6.20 17.37 -13.70
C TYR A 198 -7.54 16.70 -13.40
N MET A 199 -7.65 16.11 -12.23
CA MET A 199 -8.82 15.32 -11.85
C MET A 199 -9.56 15.94 -10.66
N THR A 200 -10.85 15.65 -10.55
CA THR A 200 -11.64 15.87 -9.33
C THR A 200 -12.36 14.60 -8.94
N ALA A 201 -12.59 14.42 -7.65
CA ALA A 201 -13.36 13.31 -7.12
C ALA A 201 -14.85 13.66 -6.98
N ASP A 202 -15.69 12.63 -6.89
CA ASP A 202 -17.07 12.79 -6.44
C ASP A 202 -17.18 12.89 -4.90
N ALA A 203 -18.41 12.99 -4.39
CA ALA A 203 -18.67 13.13 -2.96
C ALA A 203 -18.20 11.93 -2.11
N ALA A 204 -18.00 10.76 -2.71
CA ALA A 204 -17.47 9.57 -2.05
C ALA A 204 -15.94 9.45 -2.20
N LYS A 205 -15.24 10.52 -2.63
CA LYS A 205 -13.79 10.49 -2.85
C LYS A 205 -13.35 9.43 -3.86
N ARG A 206 -14.12 9.24 -4.93
CA ARG A 206 -13.75 8.45 -6.12
C ARG A 206 -13.33 9.39 -7.24
N GLY A 207 -12.20 9.14 -7.88
CA GLY A 207 -11.77 9.88 -9.08
C GLY A 207 -12.83 9.70 -10.17
N SER A 208 -13.41 10.80 -10.64
CA SER A 208 -14.59 10.70 -11.53
C SER A 208 -14.52 11.60 -12.75
N THR A 209 -13.75 12.69 -12.69
CA THR A 209 -13.84 13.74 -13.70
C THR A 209 -12.46 14.26 -14.06
N VAL A 210 -12.19 14.38 -15.35
CA VAL A 210 -10.96 14.95 -15.91
C VAL A 210 -11.29 16.33 -16.49
N TRP A 211 -10.50 17.32 -16.09
CA TRP A 211 -10.61 18.71 -16.50
C TRP A 211 -9.41 19.12 -17.33
N ARG A 212 -9.61 20.05 -18.26
CA ARG A 212 -8.54 20.71 -19.02
C ARG A 212 -8.44 22.16 -18.58
N HIS A 213 -7.24 22.54 -18.14
CA HIS A 213 -6.89 23.90 -17.76
C HIS A 213 -5.91 24.52 -18.75
N HIS A 214 -6.08 25.82 -19.02
CA HIS A 214 -5.11 26.61 -19.76
C HIS A 214 -4.46 27.65 -18.84
N THR A 215 -3.13 27.63 -18.70
CA THR A 215 -2.42 28.52 -17.77
C THR A 215 -2.77 29.98 -18.00
N GLY A 216 -3.04 30.71 -16.93
CA GLY A 216 -3.43 32.11 -16.92
C GLY A 216 -4.93 32.37 -17.06
N THR A 217 -5.76 31.32 -17.17
CA THR A 217 -7.22 31.42 -17.20
C THR A 217 -7.83 31.11 -15.83
N ALA A 218 -9.10 31.45 -15.62
CA ALA A 218 -9.77 31.10 -14.36
C ALA A 218 -10.16 29.61 -14.38
N PHE A 219 -9.95 28.91 -13.28
CA PHE A 219 -10.37 27.50 -13.10
C PHE A 219 -11.89 27.26 -13.29
N ALA A 220 -12.71 28.31 -13.23
CA ALA A 220 -14.14 28.24 -13.52
C ALA A 220 -14.45 28.12 -15.02
N ASP A 221 -13.49 28.47 -15.90
CA ASP A 221 -13.60 28.38 -17.36
C ASP A 221 -13.07 27.03 -17.89
N ASP A 222 -12.57 26.16 -17.01
CA ASP A 222 -12.02 24.86 -17.38
C ASP A 222 -13.07 23.95 -18.02
N ALA A 223 -12.65 23.26 -19.08
CA ALA A 223 -13.53 22.33 -19.78
C ALA A 223 -13.48 20.94 -19.13
N CYS A 224 -14.65 20.36 -18.84
CA CYS A 224 -14.77 18.94 -18.52
C CYS A 224 -14.47 18.10 -19.77
N VAL A 225 -13.41 17.29 -19.72
CA VAL A 225 -12.90 16.46 -20.83
C VAL A 225 -13.52 15.07 -20.79
N PHE A 226 -13.70 14.53 -19.60
CA PHE A 226 -14.28 13.21 -19.37
C PHE A 226 -14.94 13.17 -17.99
N HIS A 227 -16.06 12.46 -17.88
CA HIS A 227 -16.75 12.19 -16.62
C HIS A 227 -17.24 10.75 -16.62
N GLU A 228 -16.96 10.02 -15.55
CA GLU A 228 -17.43 8.67 -15.30
C GLU A 228 -18.63 8.67 -14.33
N PRO A 229 -19.86 8.49 -14.85
CA PRO A 229 -21.05 8.50 -13.99
C PRO A 229 -21.26 7.20 -13.21
N ASP A 230 -20.65 6.08 -13.64
CA ASP A 230 -20.80 4.79 -12.97
C ASP A 230 -19.85 4.69 -11.78
N VAL A 231 -20.44 4.64 -10.57
CA VAL A 231 -19.72 4.62 -9.29
C VAL A 231 -18.84 3.39 -9.06
N HIS A 232 -18.96 2.34 -9.89
CA HIS A 232 -18.07 1.19 -9.82
C HIS A 232 -16.69 1.45 -10.43
N PHE A 233 -16.57 2.47 -11.28
CA PHE A 233 -15.36 2.74 -12.04
C PHE A 233 -14.59 3.90 -11.42
N ASP A 234 -13.32 3.73 -11.06
CA ASP A 234 -12.44 4.87 -10.80
C ASP A 234 -11.94 5.44 -12.14
N VAL A 235 -11.39 6.64 -12.10
CA VAL A 235 -10.76 7.27 -13.27
C VAL A 235 -9.31 7.53 -12.92
N ASP A 236 -8.42 7.27 -13.87
CA ASP A 236 -7.01 7.61 -13.79
C ASP A 236 -6.56 8.44 -15.01
N LEU A 237 -5.64 9.36 -14.77
CA LEU A 237 -5.08 10.27 -15.77
C LEU A 237 -3.58 10.11 -15.84
N LEU A 238 -3.08 9.69 -17.00
CA LEU A 238 -1.67 9.45 -17.25
C LEU A 238 -1.19 10.10 -18.55
N LYS A 239 0.12 10.10 -18.73
CA LYS A 239 0.78 10.43 -20.00
C LYS A 239 1.56 9.22 -20.48
N SER A 240 1.43 8.89 -21.77
CA SER A 240 2.18 7.78 -22.36
C SER A 240 3.69 8.00 -22.22
N ARG A 241 4.49 6.93 -22.15
CA ARG A 241 5.95 7.06 -22.01
C ARG A 241 6.57 7.84 -23.17
N SER A 242 6.05 7.66 -24.38
CA SER A 242 6.41 8.42 -25.58
C SER A 242 6.13 9.93 -25.48
N GLY A 243 5.31 10.37 -24.50
CA GLY A 243 4.86 11.74 -24.34
C GLY A 243 3.85 12.23 -25.39
N ARG A 244 3.50 11.39 -26.37
CA ARG A 244 2.61 11.73 -27.48
C ARG A 244 1.12 11.69 -27.13
N TRP A 245 0.74 11.00 -26.06
CA TRP A 245 -0.66 10.77 -25.69
C TRP A 245 -0.91 11.05 -24.22
N ILE A 246 -2.04 11.69 -23.95
CA ILE A 246 -2.69 11.70 -22.64
C ILE A 246 -3.64 10.51 -22.63
N LEU A 247 -3.59 9.73 -21.56
CA LEU A 247 -4.35 8.51 -21.37
C LEU A 247 -5.34 8.73 -20.23
N ILE A 248 -6.60 8.43 -20.49
CA ILE A 248 -7.67 8.47 -19.48
C ILE A 248 -8.19 7.04 -19.35
N GLU A 249 -7.88 6.41 -18.22
CA GLU A 249 -8.41 5.11 -17.85
C GLU A 249 -9.70 5.32 -17.04
N ALA A 250 -10.67 4.44 -17.27
CA ALA A 250 -11.75 4.24 -16.32
C ALA A 250 -11.93 2.75 -16.08
N ASP A 251 -11.68 2.32 -14.85
CA ASP A 251 -11.55 0.91 -14.47
C ASP A 251 -12.31 0.56 -13.19
N SER A 252 -12.70 -0.70 -13.12
CA SER A 252 -13.27 -1.39 -11.96
C SER A 252 -12.46 -2.67 -11.76
N PHE A 253 -12.70 -3.41 -10.68
CA PHE A 253 -11.96 -4.67 -10.41
C PHE A 253 -12.11 -5.73 -11.51
N SER A 254 -13.15 -5.64 -12.34
CA SER A 254 -13.47 -6.62 -13.38
C SER A 254 -13.51 -6.07 -14.80
N CYS A 255 -13.46 -4.75 -14.99
CA CYS A 255 -13.64 -4.14 -16.31
C CYS A 255 -12.90 -2.82 -16.44
N SER A 256 -12.30 -2.55 -17.60
CA SER A 256 -11.74 -1.21 -17.90
C SER A 256 -12.05 -0.75 -19.32
N ASP A 257 -12.06 0.57 -19.53
CA ASP A 257 -11.87 1.18 -20.84
C ASP A 257 -10.86 2.34 -20.79
N TRP A 258 -10.33 2.66 -21.96
CA TRP A 258 -9.27 3.66 -22.11
C TRP A 258 -9.61 4.61 -23.23
N ARG A 259 -9.38 5.89 -22.97
CA ARG A 259 -9.43 6.96 -23.97
C ARG A 259 -8.04 7.55 -24.14
N VAL A 260 -7.76 7.96 -25.38
CA VAL A 260 -6.48 8.56 -25.76
C VAL A 260 -6.72 9.94 -26.35
N LEU A 261 -5.87 10.90 -25.99
CA LEU A 261 -5.89 12.26 -26.51
C LEU A 261 -4.48 12.64 -26.97
N PRO A 262 -4.28 13.09 -28.23
CA PRO A 262 -2.97 13.56 -28.67
C PRO A 262 -2.50 14.73 -27.82
N ALA A 263 -1.30 14.62 -27.23
CA ALA A 263 -0.77 15.65 -26.33
C ALA A 263 -0.45 16.96 -27.08
N ASP A 264 -0.24 16.91 -28.40
CA ASP A 264 0.02 18.07 -29.26
C ASP A 264 -1.25 18.79 -29.76
N ARG A 265 -2.42 18.16 -29.60
CA ARG A 265 -3.73 18.71 -29.97
C ARG A 265 -4.67 18.66 -28.77
N PRO A 266 -4.33 19.32 -27.65
CA PRO A 266 -5.02 19.15 -26.37
C PRO A 266 -6.46 19.71 -26.36
N ALA A 267 -6.87 20.45 -27.40
CA ALA A 267 -8.23 20.94 -27.57
C ALA A 267 -9.20 19.88 -28.14
N GLU A 268 -8.69 18.83 -28.79
CA GLU A 268 -9.51 17.74 -29.32
C GLU A 268 -10.22 16.96 -28.18
N PRO A 269 -11.34 16.28 -28.46
CA PRO A 269 -11.95 15.38 -27.49
C PRO A 269 -11.16 14.06 -27.40
N PRO A 270 -11.12 13.40 -26.22
CA PRO A 270 -10.48 12.12 -26.05
C PRO A 270 -11.23 11.02 -26.81
N ARG A 271 -10.48 10.11 -27.46
CA ARG A 271 -11.03 9.03 -28.29
C ARG A 271 -10.97 7.71 -27.54
N LEU A 272 -12.10 6.99 -27.47
CA LEU A 272 -12.16 5.63 -26.93
C LEU A 272 -11.37 4.65 -27.81
N LEU A 273 -10.56 3.79 -27.20
CA LEU A 273 -9.84 2.71 -27.90
C LEU A 273 -10.74 1.48 -28.11
N ALA A 274 -11.35 0.99 -27.04
CA ALA A 274 -12.29 -0.12 -27.08
C ALA A 274 -13.38 0.08 -26.02
N PRO A 275 -14.63 -0.32 -26.30
CA PRO A 275 -15.68 -0.29 -25.31
C PRO A 275 -15.44 -1.35 -24.21
N ARG A 276 -15.92 -1.03 -23.00
CA ARG A 276 -15.94 -1.95 -21.86
C ARG A 276 -16.58 -3.28 -22.20
N ARG A 277 -15.99 -4.36 -21.68
CA ARG A 277 -16.58 -5.70 -21.69
C ARG A 277 -16.49 -6.29 -20.29
N PRO A 278 -17.61 -6.76 -19.70
CA PRO A 278 -17.59 -7.36 -18.36
C PRO A 278 -16.56 -8.50 -18.26
N GLY A 279 -15.76 -8.48 -17.19
CA GLY A 279 -14.70 -9.46 -16.95
C GLY A 279 -13.41 -9.22 -17.76
N VAL A 280 -13.38 -8.21 -18.63
CA VAL A 280 -12.19 -7.84 -19.40
C VAL A 280 -11.58 -6.55 -18.88
N THR A 281 -10.35 -6.64 -18.39
CA THR A 281 -9.51 -5.49 -18.12
C THR A 281 -8.39 -5.41 -19.15
N TYR A 282 -7.97 -4.19 -19.43
CA TYR A 282 -6.77 -3.91 -20.18
C TYR A 282 -6.08 -2.64 -19.70
N ALA A 283 -4.78 -2.54 -19.97
CA ALA A 283 -3.95 -1.36 -19.76
C ALA A 283 -3.23 -0.98 -21.05
N VAL A 284 -2.88 0.30 -21.21
CA VAL A 284 -2.36 0.85 -22.46
C VAL A 284 -1.04 1.58 -22.26
N ASP A 285 -0.05 1.26 -23.10
CA ASP A 285 1.13 2.11 -23.33
C ASP A 285 1.34 2.29 -24.85
N HIS A 286 2.27 3.16 -25.25
CA HIS A 286 2.46 3.56 -26.64
C HIS A 286 3.93 3.55 -27.06
N GLY A 287 4.21 2.98 -28.24
CA GLY A 287 5.50 3.06 -28.92
C GLY A 287 5.37 3.35 -30.41
N GLU A 288 6.49 3.25 -31.15
CA GLU A 288 6.52 3.56 -32.59
C GLU A 288 5.56 2.70 -33.45
N ALA A 289 5.24 1.48 -33.00
CA ALA A 289 4.33 0.56 -33.69
C ALA A 289 2.84 0.82 -33.40
N GLY A 290 2.53 1.74 -32.47
CA GLY A 290 1.17 2.00 -32.00
C GLY A 290 0.99 1.72 -30.51
N PHE A 291 -0.23 1.32 -30.12
CA PHE A 291 -0.59 1.05 -28.74
C PHE A 291 -0.36 -0.42 -28.38
N TYR A 292 0.33 -0.64 -27.26
CA TYR A 292 0.48 -1.95 -26.64
C TYR A 292 -0.61 -2.12 -25.60
N ILE A 293 -1.46 -3.13 -25.79
CA ILE A 293 -2.64 -3.40 -24.98
C ILE A 293 -2.40 -4.66 -24.15
N LEU A 294 -2.08 -4.49 -22.86
CA LEU A 294 -2.00 -5.59 -21.90
C LEU A 294 -3.42 -5.97 -21.47
N THR A 295 -3.90 -7.18 -21.78
CA THR A 295 -5.31 -7.55 -21.51
C THR A 295 -5.48 -9.00 -21.09
N ASN A 296 -6.52 -9.26 -20.27
CA ASN A 296 -6.96 -10.60 -19.93
C ASN A 296 -7.97 -11.21 -20.94
N ASP A 297 -8.30 -10.51 -22.02
CA ASP A 297 -9.28 -10.99 -23.01
C ASP A 297 -8.84 -12.31 -23.65
N GLY A 298 -9.56 -13.39 -23.36
CA GLY A 298 -9.22 -14.75 -23.78
C GLY A 298 -7.96 -15.32 -23.10
N ALA A 299 -7.41 -14.65 -22.10
CA ALA A 299 -6.12 -14.97 -21.48
C ALA A 299 -6.07 -14.58 -20.00
N LEU A 300 -6.39 -15.49 -19.08
CA LEU A 300 -6.46 -15.18 -17.64
C LEU A 300 -5.18 -14.54 -17.07
N ASP A 301 -4.01 -15.08 -17.43
CA ASP A 301 -2.69 -14.57 -17.02
C ASP A 301 -2.13 -13.50 -17.98
N PHE A 302 -3.04 -12.88 -18.75
CA PHE A 302 -2.83 -11.78 -19.65
C PHE A 302 -1.98 -12.11 -20.90
N ARG A 303 -2.25 -11.33 -21.95
CA ARG A 303 -1.50 -11.26 -23.20
C ARG A 303 -1.32 -9.80 -23.58
N VAL A 304 -0.50 -9.55 -24.60
CA VAL A 304 -0.33 -8.20 -25.15
C VAL A 304 -0.77 -8.20 -26.61
N LEU A 305 -1.68 -7.29 -26.94
CA LEU A 305 -2.10 -7.00 -28.30
C LEU A 305 -1.43 -5.71 -28.78
N LEU A 306 -1.25 -5.57 -30.09
CA LEU A 306 -0.80 -4.36 -30.74
C LEU A 306 -1.96 -3.75 -31.53
N ALA A 307 -2.28 -2.51 -31.21
CA ALA A 307 -3.31 -1.72 -31.88
C ALA A 307 -2.65 -0.58 -32.69
N PRO A 308 -3.14 -0.28 -33.91
CA PRO A 308 -2.67 0.86 -34.69
C PRO A 308 -2.91 2.19 -33.96
N GLU A 309 -2.18 3.26 -34.31
CA GLU A 309 -2.35 4.59 -33.68
C GLU A 309 -3.75 5.18 -33.88
N ASP A 310 -4.44 4.83 -34.97
CA ASP A 310 -5.85 5.20 -35.18
C ASP A 310 -6.80 4.38 -34.30
N GLY A 311 -6.35 3.23 -33.77
CA GLY A 311 -6.82 2.45 -32.63
C GLY A 311 -8.32 2.21 -32.49
N ALA A 312 -9.11 2.45 -33.55
CA ALA A 312 -10.56 2.60 -33.45
C ALA A 312 -11.32 1.28 -33.59
N ASP A 313 -10.69 0.26 -34.16
CA ASP A 313 -11.29 -1.06 -34.38
C ASP A 313 -10.51 -2.14 -33.62
N PRO A 314 -11.03 -2.64 -32.48
CA PRO A 314 -10.44 -3.75 -31.75
C PRO A 314 -10.28 -5.04 -32.56
N SER A 315 -11.04 -5.22 -33.65
CA SER A 315 -10.88 -6.39 -34.53
C SER A 315 -9.60 -6.35 -35.39
N ALA A 316 -8.99 -5.16 -35.53
CA ALA A 316 -7.72 -4.98 -36.22
C ALA A 316 -6.49 -5.19 -35.31
N TRP A 317 -6.70 -5.42 -34.01
CA TRP A 317 -5.61 -5.62 -33.07
C TRP A 317 -4.97 -6.99 -33.29
N THR A 318 -3.65 -7.03 -33.29
CA THR A 318 -2.89 -8.27 -33.55
C THR A 318 -2.20 -8.74 -32.27
N GLU A 319 -2.07 -10.04 -32.08
CA GLU A 319 -1.37 -10.58 -30.91
C GLU A 319 0.13 -10.32 -31.03
N TRP A 320 0.70 -9.60 -30.06
CA TRP A 320 2.12 -9.25 -30.01
C TRP A 320 2.89 -10.14 -29.03
N LEU A 321 2.35 -10.37 -27.84
CA LEU A 321 2.88 -11.33 -26.87
C LEU A 321 1.76 -12.27 -26.41
N PRO A 322 1.77 -13.55 -26.80
CA PRO A 322 0.75 -14.50 -26.38
C PRO A 322 0.84 -14.82 -24.89
N ALA A 323 -0.30 -15.21 -24.32
CA ALA A 323 -0.37 -15.73 -22.96
C ALA A 323 0.44 -17.03 -22.83
N ARG A 324 1.07 -17.23 -21.67
CA ARG A 324 1.88 -18.42 -21.38
C ARG A 324 1.44 -19.03 -20.06
N ALA A 325 1.27 -20.36 -20.04
CA ALA A 325 0.87 -21.06 -18.83
C ALA A 325 1.89 -20.85 -17.69
N GLY A 326 1.38 -20.45 -16.52
CA GLY A 326 2.20 -20.20 -15.33
C GLY A 326 3.05 -18.93 -15.38
N VAL A 327 2.79 -18.04 -16.34
CA VAL A 327 3.46 -16.74 -16.47
C VAL A 327 2.40 -15.65 -16.53
N PHE A 328 2.28 -14.89 -15.45
CA PHE A 328 1.37 -13.75 -15.38
C PHE A 328 2.07 -12.48 -15.86
N VAL A 329 1.51 -11.81 -16.87
CA VAL A 329 2.03 -10.52 -17.35
C VAL A 329 1.42 -9.39 -16.53
N GLU A 330 2.23 -8.72 -15.72
CA GLU A 330 1.76 -7.69 -14.78
C GLU A 330 1.73 -6.29 -15.38
N ALA A 331 2.76 -5.93 -16.15
CA ALA A 331 2.93 -4.56 -16.64
C ALA A 331 3.87 -4.52 -17.85
N LEU A 332 3.79 -3.43 -18.59
CA LEU A 332 4.64 -3.11 -19.74
C LEU A 332 5.30 -1.75 -19.55
N ASP A 333 6.57 -1.66 -19.91
CA ASP A 333 7.26 -0.39 -20.12
C ASP A 333 7.74 -0.32 -21.58
N VAL A 334 7.13 0.56 -22.37
CA VAL A 334 7.42 0.70 -23.81
C VAL A 334 8.41 1.83 -24.06
N PHE A 335 9.60 1.50 -24.56
CA PHE A 335 10.64 2.43 -25.01
C PHE A 335 10.67 2.50 -26.54
N ARG A 336 11.53 3.36 -27.11
CA ARG A 336 11.72 3.43 -28.57
C ARG A 336 12.11 2.08 -29.16
N ASP A 337 13.14 1.45 -28.59
CA ASP A 337 13.80 0.28 -29.18
C ASP A 337 13.47 -1.04 -28.46
N PHE A 338 12.80 -0.97 -27.30
CA PHE A 338 12.54 -2.13 -26.43
C PHE A 338 11.18 -2.05 -25.76
N VAL A 339 10.62 -3.21 -25.43
CA VAL A 339 9.56 -3.34 -24.43
C VAL A 339 10.09 -4.18 -23.28
N VAL A 340 9.97 -3.66 -22.06
CA VAL A 340 10.29 -4.42 -20.85
C VAL A 340 8.98 -4.89 -20.22
N VAL A 341 8.81 -6.20 -20.17
CA VAL A 341 7.62 -6.85 -19.64
C VAL A 341 7.90 -7.31 -18.21
N SER A 342 7.10 -6.86 -17.25
CA SER A 342 7.12 -7.39 -15.89
C SER A 342 6.24 -8.63 -15.83
N GLU A 343 6.84 -9.79 -15.53
CA GLU A 343 6.18 -11.09 -15.50
C GLU A 343 6.30 -11.71 -14.11
N ARG A 344 5.27 -12.40 -13.61
CA ARG A 344 5.42 -13.29 -12.46
C ARG A 344 5.52 -14.74 -12.88
N VAL A 345 6.53 -15.40 -12.35
CA VAL A 345 6.75 -16.83 -12.53
C VAL A 345 7.03 -17.46 -11.17
N GLY A 346 6.18 -18.41 -10.78
CA GLY A 346 6.32 -19.12 -9.51
C GLY A 346 6.43 -18.18 -8.32
N GLY A 347 5.62 -17.10 -8.26
CA GLY A 347 5.54 -16.19 -7.11
C GLY A 347 6.44 -14.95 -7.16
N LEU A 348 7.39 -14.87 -8.10
CA LEU A 348 8.38 -13.79 -8.12
C LEU A 348 8.31 -13.02 -9.43
N ARG A 349 8.45 -11.69 -9.35
CA ARG A 349 8.54 -10.82 -10.51
C ARG A 349 9.86 -11.01 -11.24
N GLN A 350 9.81 -11.07 -12.55
CA GLN A 350 10.93 -11.12 -13.48
C GLN A 350 10.76 -10.02 -14.52
N LEU A 351 11.88 -9.60 -15.12
CA LEU A 351 11.89 -8.65 -16.22
C LEU A 351 12.22 -9.40 -17.50
N HIS A 352 11.33 -9.35 -18.49
CA HIS A 352 11.49 -9.92 -19.81
C HIS A 352 11.65 -8.80 -20.83
N VAL A 353 12.86 -8.67 -21.37
CA VAL A 353 13.25 -7.63 -22.31
C VAL A 353 13.04 -8.14 -23.74
N ILE A 354 12.21 -7.42 -24.50
CA ILE A 354 11.88 -7.72 -25.90
C ILE A 354 12.40 -6.57 -26.77
N PRO A 355 13.51 -6.76 -27.50
CA PRO A 355 13.98 -5.82 -28.52
C PRO A 355 12.99 -5.71 -29.68
N LEU A 356 12.79 -4.50 -30.21
CA LEU A 356 11.88 -4.24 -31.33
C LEU A 356 12.57 -4.33 -32.71
N ASP A 357 13.88 -4.51 -32.74
CA ASP A 357 14.69 -4.69 -33.96
C ASP A 357 14.73 -6.15 -34.46
N GLY A 358 14.04 -7.08 -33.77
CA GLY A 358 14.03 -8.51 -34.08
C GLY A 358 15.13 -9.32 -33.39
N THR A 359 15.99 -8.68 -32.57
CA THR A 359 16.94 -9.38 -31.71
C THR A 359 16.20 -10.28 -30.71
N ALA A 360 16.78 -11.44 -30.38
CA ALA A 360 16.16 -12.41 -29.50
C ALA A 360 15.84 -11.83 -28.10
N PRO A 361 14.61 -12.02 -27.58
CA PRO A 361 14.23 -11.63 -26.22
C PRO A 361 15.08 -12.32 -25.16
N HIS A 362 15.17 -11.71 -23.97
CA HIS A 362 15.91 -12.28 -22.85
C HIS A 362 15.32 -11.87 -21.50
N ARG A 363 15.62 -12.64 -20.45
CA ARG A 363 15.17 -12.36 -19.08
C ARG A 363 16.32 -11.88 -18.21
N VAL A 364 16.01 -10.97 -17.30
CA VAL A 364 16.92 -10.57 -16.21
C VAL A 364 16.83 -11.61 -15.10
N THR A 365 17.97 -12.14 -14.65
CA THR A 365 18.05 -13.15 -13.59
C THR A 365 18.45 -12.57 -12.25
N PHE A 366 17.91 -13.16 -11.18
CA PHE A 366 18.11 -12.75 -9.80
C PHE A 366 18.56 -13.96 -8.97
N GLY A 367 19.49 -13.76 -8.03
CA GLY A 367 20.25 -14.85 -7.41
C GLY A 367 19.72 -15.37 -6.07
N GLU A 368 18.70 -14.75 -5.48
CA GLU A 368 18.17 -15.15 -4.17
C GLU A 368 16.86 -15.95 -4.29
N PRO A 369 16.53 -16.83 -3.33
CA PRO A 369 15.34 -17.69 -3.40
C PRO A 369 14.01 -16.92 -3.31
N ALA A 370 14.05 -15.71 -2.73
CA ALA A 370 12.96 -14.75 -2.69
C ALA A 370 13.56 -13.34 -2.86
N TYR A 371 12.93 -12.49 -3.65
CA TYR A 371 13.39 -11.13 -3.91
C TYR A 371 12.23 -10.28 -4.42
N GLY A 372 12.37 -8.97 -4.36
CA GLY A 372 11.50 -8.01 -5.03
C GLY A 372 12.27 -7.21 -6.08
N VAL A 373 11.60 -6.94 -7.20
CA VAL A 373 12.09 -6.10 -8.29
C VAL A 373 11.03 -5.05 -8.59
N LEU A 374 11.42 -3.78 -8.59
CA LEU A 374 10.51 -2.66 -8.78
C LEU A 374 11.11 -1.70 -9.81
N PRO A 375 10.43 -1.37 -10.91
CA PRO A 375 10.88 -0.33 -11.84
C PRO A 375 11.06 1.01 -11.11
N VAL A 376 12.12 1.77 -11.39
CA VAL A 376 12.32 3.10 -10.79
C VAL A 376 13.01 4.05 -11.77
N GLY A 377 12.46 5.25 -11.99
CA GLY A 377 13.14 6.32 -12.74
C GLY A 377 13.26 6.11 -14.25
N ASN A 378 12.34 5.36 -14.87
CA ASN A 378 12.32 5.08 -16.31
C ASN A 378 11.47 6.09 -17.10
N ALA A 379 11.78 7.39 -16.96
CA ALA A 379 10.99 8.46 -17.57
C ALA A 379 11.38 8.78 -19.03
N ASP A 380 12.59 8.40 -19.45
CA ASP A 380 13.11 8.71 -20.78
C ASP A 380 12.73 7.60 -21.78
N TYR A 381 11.89 7.94 -22.76
CA TYR A 381 11.46 7.03 -23.83
C TYR A 381 12.61 6.53 -24.71
N GLU A 382 13.66 7.35 -24.84
CA GLU A 382 14.83 7.09 -25.68
C GLU A 382 15.94 6.33 -24.91
N ALA A 383 15.68 5.93 -23.66
CA ALA A 383 16.66 5.26 -22.83
C ALA A 383 17.09 3.90 -23.41
N ARG A 384 18.40 3.65 -23.36
CA ARG A 384 19.01 2.35 -23.71
C ARG A 384 19.22 1.43 -22.52
N SER A 385 18.95 1.94 -21.33
CA SER A 385 19.01 1.19 -20.08
C SER A 385 17.65 1.19 -19.40
N TYR A 386 17.37 0.11 -18.70
CA TYR A 386 16.21 -0.01 -17.83
C TYR A 386 16.66 0.01 -16.38
N ARG A 387 16.10 0.92 -15.61
CA ARG A 387 16.43 1.06 -14.20
C ARG A 387 15.40 0.36 -13.33
N PHE A 388 15.89 -0.45 -12.39
CA PHE A 388 15.07 -1.08 -11.38
C PHE A 388 15.74 -1.08 -10.02
N ARG A 389 14.91 -1.13 -8.98
CA ARG A 389 15.32 -1.40 -7.61
C ARG A 389 15.16 -2.89 -7.34
N GLN A 390 16.25 -3.54 -6.94
CA GLN A 390 16.25 -4.92 -6.47
C GLN A 390 16.45 -4.95 -4.96
N SER A 391 15.75 -5.84 -4.25
CA SER A 391 15.97 -6.07 -2.83
C SER A 391 15.51 -7.48 -2.45
N SER A 392 15.91 -7.96 -1.27
CA SER A 392 15.29 -9.11 -0.62
C SER A 392 15.15 -8.85 0.88
N LEU A 393 14.50 -9.74 1.63
CA LEU A 393 14.47 -9.64 3.10
C LEU A 393 15.88 -9.58 3.72
N ARG A 394 16.91 -10.12 3.04
CA ARG A 394 18.31 -10.15 3.50
C ARG A 394 19.22 -9.15 2.78
N THR A 395 18.80 -8.59 1.65
CA THR A 395 19.65 -7.71 0.83
C THR A 395 19.06 -6.31 0.77
N PRO A 396 19.75 -5.28 1.33
CA PRO A 396 19.32 -3.89 1.23
C PRO A 396 19.07 -3.48 -0.21
N PRO A 397 18.19 -2.50 -0.47
CA PRO A 397 17.85 -2.16 -1.83
C PRO A 397 19.05 -1.67 -2.65
N GLU A 398 19.11 -2.10 -3.90
CA GLU A 398 20.08 -1.66 -4.90
C GLU A 398 19.33 -1.05 -6.07
N VAL A 399 19.76 0.12 -6.52
CA VAL A 399 19.29 0.72 -7.77
C VAL A 399 20.28 0.33 -8.87
N ILE A 400 19.77 -0.34 -9.90
CA ILE A 400 20.57 -0.95 -10.96
C ILE A 400 20.10 -0.42 -12.30
N ASP A 401 21.05 0.02 -13.12
CA ASP A 401 20.84 0.24 -14.54
C ASP A 401 21.22 -1.03 -15.30
N TYR A 402 20.29 -1.54 -16.09
CA TYR A 402 20.49 -2.69 -16.95
C TYR A 402 20.54 -2.23 -18.39
N ASP A 403 21.70 -2.38 -19.03
CA ASP A 403 21.84 -2.09 -20.45
C ASP A 403 21.08 -3.14 -21.28
N LEU A 404 20.10 -2.69 -22.05
CA LEU A 404 19.15 -3.56 -22.75
C LEU A 404 19.77 -4.29 -23.96
N VAL A 405 20.98 -3.90 -24.38
CA VAL A 405 21.72 -4.50 -25.49
C VAL A 405 22.82 -5.41 -24.98
N THR A 406 23.76 -4.87 -24.20
CA THR A 406 24.94 -5.57 -23.70
C THR A 406 24.63 -6.48 -22.52
N ARG A 407 23.44 -6.31 -21.91
CA ARG A 407 22.98 -7.04 -20.71
C ARG A 407 23.84 -6.76 -19.48
N GLN A 408 24.65 -5.70 -19.52
CA GLN A 408 25.50 -5.30 -18.41
C GLN A 408 24.65 -4.71 -17.29
N ARG A 409 24.93 -5.12 -16.06
CA ARG A 409 24.33 -4.59 -14.84
C ARG A 409 25.29 -3.58 -14.21
N THR A 410 24.83 -2.36 -14.02
CA THR A 410 25.58 -1.30 -13.35
C THR A 410 24.84 -0.88 -12.08
N VAL A 411 25.43 -1.14 -10.92
CA VAL A 411 24.85 -0.72 -9.64
C VAL A 411 25.10 0.77 -9.47
N GLN A 412 24.03 1.56 -9.54
CA GLN A 412 24.07 3.01 -9.37
C GLN A 412 24.11 3.41 -7.90
N LYS A 413 23.39 2.65 -7.06
CA LYS A 413 23.36 2.89 -5.62
C LYS A 413 23.09 1.61 -4.85
N ARG A 414 23.84 1.43 -3.76
CA ARG A 414 23.53 0.46 -2.71
C ARG A 414 23.03 1.25 -1.51
N HIS A 415 21.85 0.94 -1.00
CA HIS A 415 21.39 1.54 0.24
C HIS A 415 22.30 1.11 1.38
N ALA A 416 22.99 2.10 1.97
CA ALA A 416 23.80 1.87 3.15
C ALA A 416 22.90 1.59 4.35
N VAL A 417 23.29 0.62 5.18
CA VAL A 417 22.68 0.35 6.48
C VAL A 417 23.77 0.60 7.53
N PRO A 418 23.92 1.84 8.03
CA PRO A 418 25.15 2.26 8.73
C PRO A 418 25.40 1.54 10.05
N SER A 419 24.37 0.96 10.66
CA SER A 419 24.45 0.31 11.97
C SER A 419 23.86 -1.09 11.98
N GLY A 420 24.54 -2.02 12.63
CA GLY A 420 23.96 -3.27 13.10
C GLY A 420 23.47 -4.26 12.04
N PHE A 421 23.93 -4.13 10.78
CA PHE A 421 23.51 -5.02 9.70
C PHE A 421 24.68 -5.76 9.05
N ASP A 422 24.65 -7.08 9.13
CA ASP A 422 25.51 -7.99 8.39
C ASP A 422 24.63 -8.99 7.62
N PRO A 423 24.60 -8.97 6.27
CA PRO A 423 23.78 -9.90 5.50
C PRO A 423 24.18 -11.37 5.72
N GLY A 424 25.40 -11.64 6.21
CA GLY A 424 25.86 -12.97 6.59
C GLY A 424 25.19 -13.51 7.86
N ALA A 425 24.68 -12.65 8.74
CA ALA A 425 24.06 -13.02 10.00
C ALA A 425 22.61 -13.53 9.86
N TYR A 426 22.02 -13.44 8.67
CA TYR A 426 20.64 -13.82 8.40
C TYR A 426 20.53 -14.94 7.37
N GLU A 427 19.44 -15.69 7.46
CA GLU A 427 19.02 -16.66 6.45
C GLU A 427 17.70 -16.20 5.83
N LEU A 428 17.66 -16.24 4.49
CA LEU A 428 16.46 -16.01 3.70
C LEU A 428 16.01 -17.33 3.10
N LEU A 429 14.79 -17.73 3.43
CA LEU A 429 14.21 -19.00 3.00
C LEU A 429 12.91 -18.74 2.25
N ARG A 430 12.58 -19.68 1.36
CA ARG A 430 11.29 -19.73 0.69
C ARG A 430 10.72 -21.12 0.86
N LEU A 431 9.60 -21.20 1.57
CA LEU A 431 8.86 -22.43 1.79
C LEU A 431 7.61 -22.45 0.91
N THR A 432 7.05 -23.64 0.78
CA THR A 432 5.72 -23.86 0.22
C THR A 432 4.98 -24.73 1.22
N LEU A 433 3.84 -24.23 1.72
CA LEU A 433 3.02 -24.94 2.69
C LEU A 433 1.66 -25.29 2.05
N PRO A 434 1.16 -26.52 2.25
CA PRO A 434 -0.15 -26.89 1.73
C PRO A 434 -1.26 -26.21 2.53
N ALA A 435 -2.20 -25.59 1.83
CA ALA A 435 -3.51 -25.25 2.36
C ALA A 435 -4.40 -26.50 2.46
N ARG A 436 -5.47 -26.41 3.23
CA ARG A 436 -6.42 -27.51 3.52
C ARG A 436 -7.12 -28.08 2.27
N ASP A 437 -7.19 -27.31 1.19
CA ASP A 437 -7.73 -27.73 -0.11
C ASP A 437 -6.65 -28.21 -1.10
N GLY A 438 -5.40 -28.30 -0.64
CA GLY A 438 -4.25 -28.76 -1.42
C GLY A 438 -3.50 -27.66 -2.17
N ALA A 439 -3.98 -26.40 -2.16
CA ALA A 439 -3.25 -25.29 -2.75
C ALA A 439 -1.86 -25.13 -2.09
N GLN A 440 -0.86 -24.72 -2.86
CA GLN A 440 0.52 -24.64 -2.42
C GLN A 440 0.89 -23.18 -2.13
N VAL A 441 0.74 -22.74 -0.88
CA VAL A 441 0.91 -21.35 -0.47
C VAL A 441 2.41 -21.04 -0.28
N PRO A 442 3.01 -20.11 -1.05
CA PRO A 442 4.39 -19.71 -0.85
C PRO A 442 4.55 -18.92 0.46
N VAL A 443 5.69 -19.08 1.12
CA VAL A 443 6.05 -18.32 2.32
C VAL A 443 7.50 -17.84 2.21
N SER A 444 7.72 -16.54 2.37
CA SER A 444 9.08 -15.96 2.45
C SER A 444 9.46 -15.74 3.91
N LEU A 445 10.63 -16.21 4.33
CA LEU A 445 11.10 -16.12 5.71
C LEU A 445 12.46 -15.45 5.83
N LEU A 446 12.62 -14.65 6.88
CA LEU A 446 13.87 -14.09 7.34
C LEU A 446 14.09 -14.48 8.81
N CYS A 447 15.23 -15.07 9.12
CA CYS A 447 15.63 -15.39 10.49
C CYS A 447 17.14 -15.18 10.66
N ARG A 448 17.62 -15.29 11.91
CA ARG A 448 19.07 -15.35 12.16
C ARG A 448 19.65 -16.67 11.67
N ARG A 449 20.87 -16.62 11.17
CA ARG A 449 21.62 -17.83 10.79
C ARG A 449 21.72 -18.77 11.98
N GLY A 450 21.41 -20.05 11.74
CA GLY A 450 21.42 -21.07 12.80
C GLY A 450 20.22 -21.05 13.74
N THR A 451 19.13 -20.34 13.42
CA THR A 451 17.83 -20.47 14.13
C THR A 451 17.42 -21.94 14.22
N ARG A 452 17.12 -22.40 15.44
CA ARG A 452 16.71 -23.79 15.70
C ARG A 452 15.22 -23.97 15.44
N LEU A 453 14.83 -25.07 14.82
CA LEU A 453 13.42 -25.41 14.58
C LEU A 453 12.84 -26.27 15.71
N ASP A 454 12.86 -25.74 16.93
CA ASP A 454 12.40 -26.42 18.14
C ASP A 454 11.11 -25.81 18.74
N GLY A 455 10.43 -24.95 17.98
CA GLY A 455 9.18 -24.28 18.35
C GLY A 455 9.35 -23.12 19.33
N ARG A 456 10.57 -22.79 19.76
CA ARG A 456 10.80 -21.77 20.79
C ARG A 456 11.01 -20.37 20.26
N ASN A 457 11.10 -20.17 18.94
CA ASN A 457 11.33 -18.84 18.40
C ASN A 457 10.02 -18.04 18.37
N PRO A 458 10.03 -16.77 18.78
CA PRO A 458 8.95 -15.87 18.42
C PRO A 458 8.88 -15.72 16.90
N LEU A 459 7.68 -15.56 16.36
CA LEU A 459 7.47 -15.44 14.92
C LEU A 459 6.48 -14.32 14.63
N LEU A 460 6.82 -13.43 13.70
CA LEU A 460 5.90 -12.45 13.14
C LEU A 460 5.45 -12.94 11.76
N LEU A 461 4.17 -13.29 11.64
CA LEU A 461 3.53 -13.71 10.40
C LEU A 461 2.72 -12.55 9.82
N TYR A 462 3.13 -12.05 8.66
CA TYR A 462 2.48 -10.96 7.96
C TYR A 462 1.66 -11.46 6.76
N GLY A 463 0.48 -10.86 6.53
CA GLY A 463 -0.40 -11.16 5.40
C GLY A 463 -1.29 -9.99 4.96
N TYR A 464 -1.77 -10.04 3.72
CA TYR A 464 -2.66 -9.03 3.13
C TYR A 464 -3.80 -9.68 2.33
N GLY A 465 -3.50 -10.24 1.15
CA GLY A 465 -4.40 -11.14 0.43
C GLY A 465 -5.66 -10.50 -0.14
N ALA A 466 -5.59 -9.30 -0.71
CA ALA A 466 -6.72 -8.64 -1.36
C ALA A 466 -6.28 -7.79 -2.57
N TYR A 467 -7.25 -7.44 -3.42
CA TYR A 467 -7.09 -6.59 -4.61
C TYR A 467 -6.06 -7.09 -5.65
N GLY A 468 -5.58 -8.32 -5.50
CA GLY A 468 -4.46 -8.83 -6.28
C GLY A 468 -3.11 -8.22 -5.94
N ALA A 469 -3.03 -7.46 -4.84
CA ALA A 469 -1.78 -6.86 -4.37
C ALA A 469 -0.81 -7.95 -3.92
N SER A 470 0.34 -8.02 -4.58
CA SER A 470 1.39 -8.99 -4.26
C SER A 470 2.33 -8.46 -3.19
N LEU A 471 2.65 -9.27 -2.19
CA LEU A 471 3.59 -8.90 -1.12
C LEU A 471 5.03 -9.20 -1.54
N GLU A 472 5.76 -8.17 -1.99
CA GLU A 472 7.16 -8.33 -2.38
C GLU A 472 8.05 -8.61 -1.16
N PRO A 473 8.90 -9.66 -1.18
CA PRO A 473 9.79 -9.99 -0.07
C PRO A 473 11.04 -9.09 -0.07
N VAL A 474 10.86 -7.80 0.19
CA VAL A 474 11.89 -6.75 0.16
C VAL A 474 12.40 -6.38 1.55
N PHE A 475 13.59 -5.79 1.59
CA PHE A 475 14.27 -5.41 2.82
C PHE A 475 13.43 -4.45 3.67
N ASN A 476 13.31 -4.75 4.96
CA ASN A 476 12.62 -3.91 5.92
C ASN A 476 13.51 -3.70 7.16
N VAL A 477 13.98 -2.46 7.35
CA VAL A 477 14.88 -2.08 8.45
C VAL A 477 14.25 -2.24 9.83
N ALA A 478 12.92 -2.09 9.95
CA ALA A 478 12.22 -2.21 11.22
C ALA A 478 12.15 -3.67 11.69
N VAL A 479 11.98 -4.60 10.75
CA VAL A 479 11.96 -6.04 11.03
C VAL A 479 13.30 -6.53 11.58
N LEU A 480 14.43 -5.91 11.21
CA LEU A 480 15.74 -6.29 11.73
C LEU A 480 15.82 -6.21 13.26
N SER A 481 15.22 -5.19 13.89
CA SER A 481 15.21 -5.08 15.35
C SER A 481 14.51 -6.26 16.03
N LEU A 482 13.52 -6.87 15.38
CA LEU A 482 12.84 -8.08 15.86
C LEU A 482 13.71 -9.32 15.61
N VAL A 483 14.21 -9.49 14.39
CA VAL A 483 15.00 -10.66 14.00
C VAL A 483 16.31 -10.74 14.78
N ASP A 484 16.93 -9.59 15.09
CA ASP A 484 18.10 -9.48 15.95
C ASP A 484 17.87 -9.98 17.38
N ARG A 485 16.60 -10.14 17.77
CA ARG A 485 16.14 -10.63 19.07
C ARG A 485 15.48 -12.00 18.98
N GLY A 486 15.75 -12.73 17.90
CA GLY A 486 15.33 -14.12 17.73
C GLY A 486 13.97 -14.30 17.08
N PHE A 487 13.31 -13.23 16.61
CA PHE A 487 12.13 -13.41 15.78
C PHE A 487 12.47 -14.06 14.44
N THR A 488 11.60 -14.94 14.00
CA THR A 488 11.45 -15.27 12.59
C THR A 488 10.41 -14.32 11.99
N TYR A 489 10.73 -13.65 10.89
CA TYR A 489 9.75 -12.88 10.11
C TYR A 489 9.29 -13.72 8.92
N ALA A 490 7.98 -13.85 8.74
CA ALA A 490 7.37 -14.64 7.69
C ALA A 490 6.31 -13.80 6.95
N ILE A 491 6.31 -13.90 5.62
CA ILE A 491 5.26 -13.34 4.75
C ILE A 491 4.49 -14.51 4.16
N ALA A 492 3.19 -14.58 4.46
CA ALA A 492 2.28 -15.55 3.87
C ALA A 492 1.68 -14.98 2.57
N HIS A 493 2.05 -15.57 1.43
CA HIS A 493 1.58 -15.16 0.10
C HIS A 493 0.22 -15.80 -0.21
N VAL A 494 -0.78 -15.50 0.62
CA VAL A 494 -2.12 -16.10 0.61
C VAL A 494 -2.93 -15.71 -0.63
N ARG A 495 -3.94 -16.53 -0.98
CA ARG A 495 -4.89 -16.18 -2.05
C ARG A 495 -5.58 -14.84 -1.82
N GLY A 496 -5.90 -14.16 -2.92
CA GLY A 496 -6.36 -12.78 -2.95
C GLY A 496 -5.24 -11.78 -3.28
N GLY A 497 -3.97 -12.18 -3.16
CA GLY A 497 -2.85 -11.57 -3.89
C GLY A 497 -2.71 -12.14 -5.31
N GLN A 498 -1.70 -11.72 -6.08
CA GLN A 498 -1.42 -12.24 -7.43
C GLN A 498 -0.02 -12.83 -7.57
N GLU A 499 0.61 -13.28 -6.48
CA GLU A 499 1.95 -13.86 -6.51
C GLU A 499 2.02 -15.02 -7.51
N LEU A 500 1.01 -15.90 -7.52
CA LEU A 500 0.91 -17.03 -8.45
C LEU A 500 0.03 -16.75 -9.69
N GLY A 501 -0.16 -15.48 -10.05
CA GLY A 501 -0.93 -15.06 -11.22
C GLY A 501 -2.39 -14.71 -10.94
N ARG A 502 -3.15 -14.39 -11.99
CA ARG A 502 -4.50 -13.82 -11.84
C ARG A 502 -5.47 -14.77 -11.14
N ARG A 503 -5.33 -16.08 -11.40
CA ARG A 503 -6.11 -17.12 -10.72
C ARG A 503 -5.97 -17.06 -9.19
N TRP A 504 -4.78 -16.74 -8.68
CA TRP A 504 -4.52 -16.66 -7.24
C TRP A 504 -5.33 -15.56 -6.55
N TYR A 505 -5.62 -14.48 -7.28
CA TYR A 505 -6.48 -13.39 -6.82
C TYR A 505 -7.95 -13.74 -6.94
N ASP A 506 -8.38 -14.27 -8.09
CA ASP A 506 -9.77 -14.66 -8.30
C ASP A 506 -10.19 -15.77 -7.29
N ASP A 507 -9.27 -16.64 -6.90
CA ASP A 507 -9.47 -17.65 -5.84
C ASP A 507 -9.44 -17.09 -4.41
N GLY A 508 -9.34 -15.76 -4.22
CA GLY A 508 -9.34 -15.10 -2.91
C GLY A 508 -10.17 -13.81 -2.87
N LYS A 509 -11.21 -13.71 -3.71
CA LYS A 509 -12.17 -12.61 -3.73
C LYS A 509 -13.61 -13.12 -3.83
N LEU A 510 -14.60 -12.24 -3.61
CA LEU A 510 -16.04 -12.58 -3.69
C LEU A 510 -16.37 -13.88 -2.91
N ASP A 511 -17.10 -14.81 -3.53
CA ASP A 511 -17.52 -16.11 -2.97
C ASP A 511 -16.36 -17.08 -2.65
N ARG A 512 -15.12 -16.71 -2.99
CA ARG A 512 -13.88 -17.42 -2.63
C ARG A 512 -13.03 -16.71 -1.59
N LYS A 513 -13.46 -15.54 -1.11
CA LYS A 513 -12.68 -14.73 -0.16
C LYS A 513 -12.21 -15.47 1.09
N ARG A 514 -12.95 -16.48 1.57
CA ARG A 514 -12.54 -17.30 2.71
C ARG A 514 -11.19 -17.98 2.54
N ASN A 515 -10.77 -18.25 1.30
CA ASN A 515 -9.48 -18.85 1.01
C ASN A 515 -8.31 -18.01 1.54
N THR A 516 -8.40 -16.67 1.50
CA THR A 516 -7.39 -15.78 2.09
C THR A 516 -7.17 -16.10 3.57
N PHE A 517 -8.25 -16.26 4.33
CA PHE A 517 -8.20 -16.47 5.78
C PHE A 517 -7.76 -17.89 6.12
N THR A 518 -8.27 -18.89 5.39
CA THR A 518 -7.88 -20.28 5.61
C THR A 518 -6.44 -20.55 5.21
N ASP A 519 -5.93 -19.94 4.13
CA ASP A 519 -4.52 -20.04 3.73
C ASP A 519 -3.62 -19.49 4.84
N PHE A 520 -3.97 -18.35 5.43
CA PHE A 520 -3.18 -17.75 6.51
C PHE A 520 -3.15 -18.65 7.76
N ILE A 521 -4.30 -19.21 8.13
CA ILE A 521 -4.41 -20.18 9.23
C ILE A 521 -3.57 -21.44 8.93
N ASP A 522 -3.68 -21.99 7.72
CA ASP A 522 -2.97 -23.22 7.34
C ASP A 522 -1.45 -23.00 7.27
N VAL A 523 -1.01 -21.82 6.85
CA VAL A 523 0.39 -21.38 6.92
C VAL A 523 0.85 -21.26 8.36
N ALA A 524 0.08 -20.61 9.24
CA ALA A 524 0.43 -20.48 10.66
C ALA A 524 0.60 -21.86 11.32
N GLU A 525 -0.35 -22.76 11.11
CA GLU A 525 -0.25 -24.13 11.61
C GLU A 525 0.92 -24.91 10.99
N GLY A 526 1.17 -24.73 9.69
CA GLY A 526 2.28 -25.36 8.99
C GLY A 526 3.63 -24.93 9.57
N LEU A 527 3.79 -23.64 9.89
CA LEU A 527 4.98 -23.09 10.54
C LEU A 527 5.14 -23.65 11.96
N VAL A 528 4.05 -23.77 12.74
CA VAL A 528 4.08 -24.40 14.08
C VAL A 528 4.50 -25.87 13.97
N ARG A 529 3.87 -26.65 13.07
CA ARG A 529 4.20 -28.07 12.87
C ARG A 529 5.65 -28.28 12.43
N ALA A 530 6.19 -27.37 11.63
CA ALA A 530 7.58 -27.40 11.17
C ALA A 530 8.59 -26.89 12.21
N GLY A 531 8.14 -26.51 13.43
CA GLY A 531 9.00 -26.11 14.53
C GLY A 531 9.53 -24.68 14.43
N TRP A 532 9.00 -23.84 13.53
CA TRP A 532 9.43 -22.44 13.41
C TRP A 532 9.01 -21.59 14.61
N SER A 533 7.87 -21.90 15.21
CA SER A 533 7.31 -21.21 16.37
C SER A 533 6.30 -22.10 17.11
N ALA A 534 5.66 -21.54 18.12
CA ALA A 534 4.54 -22.14 18.86
C ALA A 534 3.43 -21.09 19.02
N PRO A 535 2.16 -21.50 19.24
CA PRO A 535 1.05 -20.56 19.33
C PRO A 535 1.23 -19.45 20.37
N ASP A 536 1.84 -19.76 21.52
CA ASP A 536 2.15 -18.82 22.59
C ASP A 536 3.32 -17.86 22.26
N ARG A 537 3.92 -17.97 21.07
CA ARG A 537 5.00 -17.11 20.59
C ARG A 537 4.79 -16.56 19.19
N MET A 538 3.71 -16.94 18.52
CA MET A 538 3.37 -16.46 17.19
C MET A 538 2.57 -15.17 17.26
N VAL A 539 2.94 -14.19 16.44
CA VAL A 539 2.28 -12.90 16.30
C VAL A 539 1.80 -12.78 14.86
N ALA A 540 0.53 -12.45 14.65
CA ALA A 540 0.01 -12.12 13.32
C ALA A 540 -0.03 -10.61 13.11
N ALA A 541 0.21 -10.15 11.89
CA ALA A 541 0.08 -8.75 11.52
C ALA A 541 -0.51 -8.56 10.12
N GLY A 542 -1.31 -7.51 9.97
CA GLY A 542 -1.90 -7.08 8.70
C GLY A 542 -2.46 -5.68 8.80
N ALA A 543 -2.50 -4.96 7.67
CA ALA A 543 -2.99 -3.59 7.59
C ALA A 543 -4.11 -3.45 6.54
N SER A 544 -5.07 -2.54 6.73
CA SER A 544 -6.15 -2.27 5.76
C SER A 544 -6.99 -3.53 5.49
N ALA A 545 -7.07 -4.02 4.25
CA ALA A 545 -7.64 -5.34 3.93
C ALA A 545 -6.87 -6.53 4.55
N GLY A 546 -5.58 -6.38 4.87
CA GLY A 546 -4.85 -7.30 5.75
C GLY A 546 -5.34 -7.23 7.20
N GLY A 547 -5.91 -6.09 7.61
CA GLY A 547 -6.61 -5.94 8.89
C GLY A 547 -7.96 -6.65 8.94
N LEU A 548 -8.68 -6.74 7.80
CA LEU A 548 -9.82 -7.67 7.65
C LEU A 548 -9.36 -9.11 7.95
N LEU A 549 -8.27 -9.55 7.31
CA LEU A 549 -7.67 -10.86 7.58
C LEU A 549 -7.36 -11.04 9.08
N MET A 550 -6.75 -10.05 9.75
CA MET A 550 -6.50 -10.09 11.20
C MET A 550 -7.79 -10.26 12.01
N GLY A 551 -8.83 -9.50 11.67
CA GLY A 551 -10.13 -9.58 12.34
C GLY A 551 -10.80 -10.95 12.22
N VAL A 552 -10.73 -11.57 11.03
CA VAL A 552 -11.28 -12.91 10.80
C VAL A 552 -10.53 -13.96 11.61
N VAL A 553 -9.19 -13.97 11.55
CA VAL A 553 -8.40 -15.00 12.26
C VAL A 553 -8.46 -14.84 13.78
N ALA A 554 -8.64 -13.61 14.28
CA ALA A 554 -8.92 -13.35 15.70
C ALA A 554 -10.25 -13.99 16.14
N ASN A 555 -11.27 -14.02 15.28
CA ASN A 555 -12.55 -14.67 15.60
C ASN A 555 -12.47 -16.19 15.44
N GLU A 556 -11.87 -16.68 14.35
CA GLU A 556 -11.90 -18.10 14.00
C GLU A 556 -10.87 -18.95 14.74
N ARG A 557 -9.62 -18.47 14.85
CA ARG A 557 -8.49 -19.20 15.42
C ARG A 557 -7.63 -18.33 16.36
N PRO A 558 -8.25 -17.70 17.39
CA PRO A 558 -7.50 -16.92 18.38
C PRO A 558 -6.45 -17.76 19.13
N ASP A 559 -6.61 -19.08 19.17
CA ASP A 559 -5.71 -20.03 19.82
C ASP A 559 -4.34 -20.16 19.15
N LEU A 560 -4.20 -19.76 17.87
CA LEU A 560 -2.96 -19.89 17.11
C LEU A 560 -1.94 -18.77 17.38
N PHE A 561 -2.38 -17.67 17.99
CA PHE A 561 -1.56 -16.47 18.09
C PHE A 561 -1.47 -16.00 19.55
N ARG A 562 -0.28 -15.60 19.95
CA ARG A 562 -0.04 -14.88 21.20
C ARG A 562 -0.53 -13.44 21.09
N ALA A 563 -0.29 -12.81 19.94
CA ALA A 563 -0.71 -11.45 19.66
C ALA A 563 -1.13 -11.22 18.21
N ILE A 564 -1.95 -10.19 18.00
CA ILE A 564 -2.37 -9.70 16.69
C ILE A 564 -2.15 -8.18 16.62
N LEU A 565 -1.46 -7.74 15.57
CA LEU A 565 -1.35 -6.33 15.18
C LEU A 565 -2.27 -6.06 13.98
N ALA A 566 -3.30 -5.25 14.19
CA ALA A 566 -4.25 -4.88 13.15
C ALA A 566 -4.16 -3.37 12.89
N ASP A 567 -3.46 -3.00 11.83
CA ASP A 567 -3.28 -1.58 11.44
C ASP A 567 -4.41 -1.14 10.50
N VAL A 568 -5.07 -0.01 10.79
CA VAL A 568 -6.18 0.57 10.00
C VAL A 568 -7.16 -0.50 9.45
N PRO A 569 -7.72 -1.39 10.28
CA PRO A 569 -8.29 -2.64 9.77
C PRO A 569 -9.73 -2.49 9.28
N PHE A 570 -10.02 -2.98 8.06
CA PHE A 570 -11.39 -3.08 7.52
C PHE A 570 -12.15 -4.19 8.24
N VAL A 571 -13.05 -3.85 9.16
CA VAL A 571 -13.64 -4.82 10.12
C VAL A 571 -15.15 -4.73 10.26
N ASP A 572 -15.77 -3.64 9.81
CA ASP A 572 -17.21 -3.43 9.86
C ASP A 572 -17.86 -3.66 8.48
N VAL A 573 -17.51 -4.81 7.89
CA VAL A 573 -17.73 -5.13 6.47
C VAL A 573 -19.16 -4.86 6.01
N ILE A 574 -20.16 -5.32 6.77
CA ILE A 574 -21.55 -5.20 6.34
C ILE A 574 -22.02 -3.75 6.39
N ASN A 575 -21.78 -3.04 7.50
CA ASN A 575 -22.31 -1.69 7.66
C ASN A 575 -21.62 -0.71 6.70
N THR A 576 -20.32 -0.90 6.46
CA THR A 576 -19.58 -0.12 5.46
C THR A 576 -20.10 -0.40 4.05
N LEU A 577 -20.18 -1.67 3.62
CA LEU A 577 -20.56 -2.01 2.25
C LEU A 577 -22.03 -1.74 1.89
N LEU A 578 -22.89 -1.46 2.87
CA LEU A 578 -24.27 -1.02 2.65
C LEU A 578 -24.39 0.47 2.30
N ASP A 579 -23.36 1.28 2.58
CA ASP A 579 -23.41 2.73 2.48
C ASP A 579 -22.50 3.25 1.36
N PRO A 580 -23.04 3.47 0.14
CA PRO A 580 -22.23 3.93 -1.00
C PRO A 580 -21.73 5.37 -0.87
N SER A 581 -22.10 6.12 0.16
CA SER A 581 -21.50 7.43 0.41
C SER A 581 -20.12 7.33 1.06
N ILE A 582 -19.74 6.16 1.58
CA ILE A 582 -18.41 5.92 2.15
C ILE A 582 -17.43 5.66 1.00
N PRO A 583 -16.24 6.27 1.01
CA PRO A 583 -15.22 5.98 0.00
C PRO A 583 -14.98 4.48 -0.20
N LEU A 584 -14.64 4.12 -1.45
CA LEU A 584 -14.34 2.74 -1.90
C LEU A 584 -15.53 1.76 -1.91
N THR A 585 -16.63 2.01 -1.19
CA THR A 585 -17.71 1.02 -1.03
C THR A 585 -18.28 0.50 -2.36
N ALA A 586 -18.64 1.39 -3.27
CA ALA A 586 -19.26 0.98 -4.53
C ALA A 586 -18.31 0.18 -5.45
N PRO A 587 -17.06 0.63 -5.71
CA PRO A 587 -16.08 -0.20 -6.41
C PRO A 587 -15.85 -1.57 -5.73
N GLU A 588 -15.80 -1.60 -4.39
CA GLU A 588 -15.48 -2.81 -3.64
C GLU A 588 -16.57 -3.89 -3.60
N TRP A 589 -17.78 -3.61 -4.11
CA TRP A 589 -18.76 -4.68 -4.36
C TRP A 589 -18.23 -5.74 -5.33
N GLU A 590 -17.35 -5.38 -6.28
CA GLU A 590 -16.70 -6.34 -7.18
C GLU A 590 -15.51 -7.08 -6.54
N GLN A 591 -15.10 -6.68 -5.33
CA GLN A 591 -14.02 -7.28 -4.55
C GLN A 591 -14.54 -8.22 -3.47
N TRP A 592 -15.52 -7.77 -2.66
CA TRP A 592 -16.04 -8.52 -1.52
C TRP A 592 -17.41 -9.13 -1.78
N GLY A 593 -18.24 -8.41 -2.54
CA GLY A 593 -19.65 -8.66 -2.74
C GLY A 593 -20.52 -7.50 -2.25
N ASP A 594 -21.77 -7.47 -2.70
CA ASP A 594 -22.78 -6.47 -2.36
C ASP A 594 -23.76 -7.02 -1.31
N PRO A 595 -23.74 -6.55 -0.04
CA PRO A 595 -24.65 -7.03 1.01
C PRO A 595 -26.12 -6.65 0.78
N ARG A 596 -26.45 -5.85 -0.26
CA ARG A 596 -27.83 -5.63 -0.68
C ARG A 596 -28.39 -6.84 -1.44
N ASP A 597 -27.55 -7.74 -1.93
CA ASP A 597 -27.97 -9.06 -2.39
C ASP A 597 -28.02 -10.04 -1.21
N PRO A 598 -29.13 -10.79 -1.00
CA PRO A 598 -29.27 -11.69 0.14
C PRO A 598 -28.23 -12.81 0.21
N ALA A 599 -27.80 -13.36 -0.92
CA ALA A 599 -26.84 -14.46 -0.94
C ALA A 599 -25.43 -13.95 -0.61
N GLN A 600 -25.04 -12.81 -1.18
CA GLN A 600 -23.76 -12.16 -0.87
C GLN A 600 -23.73 -11.61 0.56
N TYR A 601 -24.85 -11.08 1.06
CA TYR A 601 -25.00 -10.71 2.47
C TYR A 601 -24.69 -11.89 3.41
N ALA A 602 -25.32 -13.05 3.17
CA ALA A 602 -25.11 -14.23 4.01
C ALA A 602 -23.65 -14.69 3.99
N TYR A 603 -22.99 -14.62 2.83
CA TYR A 603 -21.58 -14.97 2.69
C TYR A 603 -20.65 -13.98 3.42
N LEU A 604 -20.85 -12.67 3.21
CA LEU A 604 -20.12 -11.59 3.87
C LEU A 604 -20.29 -11.65 5.39
N LEU A 605 -21.51 -11.86 5.85
CA LEU A 605 -21.84 -12.00 7.27
C LEU A 605 -21.12 -13.19 7.89
N GLY A 606 -20.87 -14.26 7.13
CA GLY A 606 -20.15 -15.44 7.57
C GLY A 606 -18.66 -15.22 7.88
N TYR A 607 -18.09 -14.05 7.56
CA TYR A 607 -16.72 -13.70 7.95
C TYR A 607 -16.52 -12.27 8.48
N SER A 608 -17.48 -11.34 8.32
CA SER A 608 -17.37 -9.96 8.81
C SER A 608 -16.85 -9.88 10.26
N PRO A 609 -15.67 -9.29 10.53
CA PRO A 609 -15.05 -9.36 11.86
C PRO A 609 -15.91 -8.77 12.98
N TYR A 610 -16.50 -7.60 12.77
CA TYR A 610 -17.37 -6.94 13.75
C TYR A 610 -18.59 -7.79 14.09
N ASP A 611 -19.23 -8.37 13.09
CA ASP A 611 -20.45 -9.18 13.27
C ASP A 611 -20.17 -10.52 13.96
N ASN A 612 -18.97 -11.09 13.77
CA ASN A 612 -18.58 -12.40 14.29
C ASN A 612 -17.82 -12.37 15.63
N VAL A 613 -17.71 -11.20 16.28
CA VAL A 613 -17.20 -11.13 17.66
C VAL A 613 -18.15 -11.90 18.58
N ARG A 614 -17.59 -12.82 19.38
CA ARG A 614 -18.35 -13.72 20.26
C ARG A 614 -17.68 -13.86 21.62
N ALA A 615 -18.39 -14.46 22.58
CA ALA A 615 -17.84 -14.71 23.91
C ALA A 615 -16.77 -15.81 23.87
N GLN A 616 -15.51 -15.40 23.80
CA GLN A 616 -14.35 -16.29 23.77
C GLN A 616 -13.07 -15.58 24.23
N ALA A 617 -11.99 -16.35 24.41
CA ALA A 617 -10.68 -15.78 24.59
C ALA A 617 -10.12 -15.24 23.26
N TYR A 618 -9.57 -14.03 23.29
CA TYR A 618 -8.85 -13.38 22.19
C TYR A 618 -7.38 -13.19 22.57
N PRO A 619 -6.44 -13.15 21.61
CA PRO A 619 -5.03 -12.92 21.89
C PRO A 619 -4.77 -11.50 22.41
N TRP A 620 -3.51 -11.18 22.71
CA TRP A 620 -3.11 -9.79 22.87
C TRP A 620 -3.35 -9.05 21.56
N MET A 621 -3.85 -7.82 21.62
CA MET A 621 -4.18 -7.09 20.40
C MET A 621 -3.75 -5.64 20.50
N LEU A 622 -3.09 -5.17 19.44
CA LEU A 622 -2.89 -3.75 19.16
C LEU A 622 -3.65 -3.42 17.88
N VAL A 623 -4.66 -2.57 18.01
CA VAL A 623 -5.43 -2.02 16.90
C VAL A 623 -5.01 -0.58 16.71
N THR A 624 -4.65 -0.20 15.49
CA THR A 624 -4.31 1.20 15.16
C THR A 624 -5.25 1.75 14.10
N THR A 625 -5.47 3.06 14.12
CA THR A 625 -6.18 3.79 13.07
C THR A 625 -5.77 5.25 13.05
N SER A 626 -6.27 6.04 12.10
CA SER A 626 -6.21 7.50 12.13
C SER A 626 -7.61 8.10 12.02
N ILE A 627 -7.84 9.21 12.73
CA ILE A 627 -9.12 9.93 12.68
C ILE A 627 -9.41 10.55 11.30
N HIS A 628 -8.39 10.75 10.47
CA HIS A 628 -8.47 11.29 9.10
C HIS A 628 -8.36 10.20 8.02
N ASP A 629 -8.38 8.92 8.40
CA ASP A 629 -8.36 7.82 7.42
C ASP A 629 -9.64 7.85 6.56
N SER A 630 -9.44 7.94 5.24
CA SER A 630 -10.51 7.96 4.23
C SER A 630 -10.55 6.69 3.38
N GLN A 631 -9.79 5.65 3.71
CA GLN A 631 -9.86 4.32 3.08
C GLN A 631 -10.53 3.31 4.01
N VAL A 632 -10.13 3.30 5.28
CA VAL A 632 -10.81 2.54 6.34
C VAL A 632 -11.20 3.52 7.42
N MET A 633 -12.50 3.75 7.56
CA MET A 633 -12.98 4.81 8.42
C MET A 633 -12.69 4.52 9.89
N TYR A 634 -12.23 5.52 10.66
CA TYR A 634 -11.75 5.33 12.06
C TYR A 634 -12.76 4.61 12.97
N TRP A 635 -14.05 4.75 12.70
CA TRP A 635 -15.11 4.17 13.52
C TRP A 635 -15.18 2.65 13.37
N GLU A 636 -14.70 2.06 12.27
CA GLU A 636 -14.70 0.61 12.10
C GLU A 636 -13.88 -0.08 13.20
N PRO A 637 -12.56 0.22 13.36
CA PRO A 637 -11.80 -0.34 14.46
C PRO A 637 -12.29 0.13 15.84
N ALA A 638 -12.83 1.35 15.98
CA ALA A 638 -13.37 1.81 17.26
C ALA A 638 -14.55 0.94 17.74
N LYS A 639 -15.51 0.67 16.84
CA LYS A 639 -16.65 -0.22 17.11
C LYS A 639 -16.19 -1.65 17.38
N TRP A 640 -15.22 -2.13 16.60
CA TRP A 640 -14.70 -3.48 16.77
C TRP A 640 -14.01 -3.68 18.13
N VAL A 641 -13.17 -2.73 18.56
CA VAL A 641 -12.54 -2.74 19.88
C VAL A 641 -13.59 -2.68 21.00
N ALA A 642 -14.59 -1.81 20.89
CA ALA A 642 -15.68 -1.72 21.86
C ALA A 642 -16.41 -3.06 22.02
N ARG A 643 -16.74 -3.73 20.90
CA ARG A 643 -17.41 -5.02 20.90
C ARG A 643 -16.52 -6.16 21.42
N LEU A 644 -15.23 -6.16 21.06
CA LEU A 644 -14.26 -7.12 21.59
C LEU A 644 -14.16 -7.02 23.12
N ARG A 645 -14.09 -5.80 23.67
CA ARG A 645 -14.04 -5.60 25.14
C ARG A 645 -15.30 -6.07 25.84
N ALA A 646 -16.46 -5.89 25.23
CA ALA A 646 -17.73 -6.36 25.80
C ALA A 646 -17.87 -7.89 25.79
N MET A 647 -17.19 -8.59 24.87
CA MET A 647 -17.40 -10.02 24.63
C MET A 647 -16.25 -10.91 25.05
N LYS A 648 -15.00 -10.42 25.06
CA LYS A 648 -13.84 -11.25 25.38
C LYS A 648 -13.92 -11.81 26.80
N THR A 649 -13.48 -13.06 26.99
CA THR A 649 -13.54 -13.77 28.28
C THR A 649 -12.19 -13.91 28.98
N ASP A 650 -11.13 -13.46 28.33
CA ASP A 650 -9.75 -13.53 28.81
C ASP A 650 -9.27 -12.14 29.30
N PRO A 651 -8.20 -12.08 30.10
CA PRO A 651 -7.64 -10.82 30.59
C PRO A 651 -6.57 -10.22 29.66
N ASN A 652 -6.39 -10.73 28.43
CA ASN A 652 -5.30 -10.26 27.57
C ASN A 652 -5.48 -8.78 27.19
N PRO A 653 -4.38 -8.01 27.10
CA PRO A 653 -4.38 -6.62 26.63
C PRO A 653 -5.04 -6.45 25.27
N LEU A 654 -5.92 -5.45 25.17
CA LEU A 654 -6.53 -4.97 23.93
C LEU A 654 -6.35 -3.45 23.87
N LEU A 655 -5.33 -3.04 23.13
CA LEU A 655 -4.91 -1.65 22.97
C LEU A 655 -5.53 -1.08 21.69
N PHE A 656 -5.98 0.17 21.76
CA PHE A 656 -6.47 0.91 20.61
C PHE A 656 -5.77 2.26 20.52
N HIS A 657 -5.07 2.48 19.41
CA HIS A 657 -4.31 3.70 19.16
C HIS A 657 -4.92 4.46 17.98
N VAL A 658 -5.31 5.71 18.23
CA VAL A 658 -5.92 6.58 17.23
C VAL A 658 -4.99 7.75 16.94
N GLY A 659 -4.34 7.72 15.78
CA GLY A 659 -3.57 8.83 15.24
C GLY A 659 -4.44 10.07 15.08
N GLN A 660 -3.92 11.23 15.53
CA GLN A 660 -4.58 12.53 15.40
C GLN A 660 -4.08 13.31 14.17
N THR A 661 -3.09 12.76 13.47
CA THR A 661 -2.44 13.37 12.30
C THR A 661 -2.23 12.29 11.24
N GLY A 662 -2.25 12.71 9.97
CA GLY A 662 -2.15 11.80 8.83
C GLY A 662 -3.38 10.92 8.62
N GLY A 663 -3.41 10.16 7.53
CA GLY A 663 -4.54 9.29 7.17
C GLY A 663 -4.19 7.82 7.25
N HIS A 664 -4.56 7.07 6.21
CA HIS A 664 -4.38 5.62 6.12
C HIS A 664 -2.93 5.13 6.31
N CYS A 665 -1.95 5.95 5.91
CA CYS A 665 -0.52 5.60 5.97
C CYS A 665 0.19 6.11 7.24
N GLY A 666 -0.54 6.65 8.22
CA GLY A 666 0.03 7.26 9.42
C GLY A 666 0.80 8.55 9.14
N ALA A 667 1.81 8.85 9.96
CA ALA A 667 2.63 10.06 9.81
C ALA A 667 3.34 10.15 8.45
N SER A 668 3.33 11.36 7.86
CA SER A 668 4.13 11.72 6.69
C SER A 668 5.59 12.05 7.05
N ASP A 669 5.84 12.48 8.29
CA ASP A 669 7.16 12.75 8.82
C ASP A 669 7.95 11.43 8.99
N ARG A 670 9.15 11.36 8.40
CA ARG A 670 9.97 10.14 8.43
C ARG A 670 10.45 9.74 9.82
N TYR A 671 10.63 10.68 10.75
CA TYR A 671 11.04 10.40 12.12
C TYR A 671 9.87 9.94 12.97
N GLU A 672 8.71 10.59 12.83
CA GLU A 672 7.49 10.16 13.52
C GLU A 672 7.07 8.75 13.07
N ARG A 673 7.23 8.43 11.78
CA ARG A 673 7.01 7.07 11.28
C ARG A 673 7.91 6.03 11.97
N LEU A 674 9.16 6.37 12.30
CA LEU A 674 10.02 5.48 13.08
C LEU A 674 9.54 5.33 14.53
N ARG A 675 8.95 6.37 15.12
CA ARG A 675 8.33 6.30 16.46
C ARG A 675 7.13 5.36 16.47
N GLU A 676 6.25 5.47 15.48
CA GLU A 676 5.12 4.55 15.30
C GLU A 676 5.58 3.09 15.15
N LEU A 677 6.60 2.83 14.33
CA LEU A 677 7.18 1.51 14.15
C LEU A 677 7.82 0.97 15.44
N ALA A 678 8.48 1.84 16.21
CA ALA A 678 9.09 1.48 17.49
C ALA A 678 8.03 1.12 18.54
N PHE A 679 6.93 1.87 18.58
CA PHE A 679 5.78 1.59 19.42
C PHE A 679 5.17 0.21 19.10
N ARG A 680 4.91 -0.07 17.81
CA ARG A 680 4.40 -1.38 17.36
C ARG A 680 5.40 -2.49 17.70
N GLY A 681 6.67 -2.32 17.38
CA GLY A 681 7.73 -3.30 17.69
C GLY A 681 7.86 -3.62 19.18
N ALA A 682 7.72 -2.61 20.05
CA ALA A 682 7.74 -2.79 21.49
C ALA A 682 6.55 -3.63 21.98
N PHE A 683 5.35 -3.40 21.44
CA PHE A 683 4.18 -4.22 21.73
C PHE A 683 4.40 -5.69 21.33
N LEU A 684 4.89 -5.94 20.10
CA LEU A 684 5.13 -7.30 19.62
C LEU A 684 6.16 -8.03 20.49
N MET A 685 7.22 -7.33 20.91
CA MET A 685 8.24 -7.90 21.79
C MET A 685 7.72 -8.17 23.20
N ALA A 686 6.94 -7.25 23.78
CA ALA A 686 6.32 -7.44 25.10
C ALA A 686 5.40 -8.67 25.09
N ALA A 687 4.57 -8.82 24.06
CA ALA A 687 3.62 -9.92 23.98
C ALA A 687 4.27 -11.33 24.05
N VAL A 688 5.53 -11.47 23.60
CA VAL A 688 6.28 -12.73 23.62
C VAL A 688 7.35 -12.80 24.73
N GLY A 689 7.28 -11.91 25.72
CA GLY A 689 8.18 -11.89 26.89
C GLY A 689 9.59 -11.38 26.60
N LEU A 690 9.77 -10.56 25.56
CA LEU A 690 11.04 -9.91 25.20
C LEU A 690 11.05 -8.40 25.49
N GLY A 691 9.98 -7.88 26.11
CA GLY A 691 9.79 -6.46 26.41
C GLY A 691 10.61 -5.93 27.58
N GLY A 692 10.91 -6.79 28.57
CA GLY A 692 11.61 -6.41 29.80
C GLY A 692 10.81 -5.42 30.66
N SER A 693 9.48 -5.51 30.67
CA SER A 693 8.57 -4.51 31.26
C SER A 693 7.32 -5.16 31.84
N GLY A 694 6.69 -4.57 32.86
CA GLY A 694 5.52 -5.11 33.58
C GLY A 694 4.18 -5.19 32.83
N LEU A 695 4.19 -5.51 31.53
CA LEU A 695 3.05 -6.04 30.79
C LEU A 695 2.94 -7.57 30.93
N ASP A 696 4.10 -8.22 31.14
CA ASP A 696 4.32 -9.66 31.24
C ASP A 696 3.61 -10.33 32.44
#